data_AF-A0A7L1HPN3-F1
#
_entry.id   AF-A0A7L1HPN3-F1
#
_cell.length_a   1.000
_cell.length_b   1.000
_cell.length_c   1.000
_cell.angle_alpha   90.00
_cell.angle_beta   90.00
_cell.angle_gamma   90.00
#
_symmetry.space_group_name_H-M   'P 1'
#
loop_
_entity.id
_entity.type
_entity.pdbx_description
1 polymer ?
#
loop_
_entity_poly.entity_id
_entity_poly.type
_entity_poly.pdbx_seq_one_letter_code
_entity_poly.pdbx_strand_id
1 'polypeptide(L)'
;ARGFSLPLQRPADCGAARYFDISRLACGPCGAHQRQSAGGSSCVCQPGYRMVSSNGGSSVICEKCPANRSGVTQDGWNCITCPKGLTSEGNCKCLHNEILVERSIDGILLNEALCIHCNGSEQSFSASDTSGNRCVRCEQTFINASKSCDCRSPNILTGGLCFSASDNLPPKGVATVRFGQLGLTLTSAWFLKNLQSSASACWLYSNLTACQALGNMCVMNMNSLSSSSTDACGLFQYIYVNTARLGIVHSIAYWRHNLPWLYYGDQPGLASQVLEANHFPTIFSFKGTDKDVKLQFIAASFDAAGNFLTWQNLEGGILQLCPDTQTKLNAAYAFGTTYQQSCKISVSKILQDFANPIFYDLFLEYNGDNGQQYLWAVPVLNLNLQYSEMFVNQGSNMNTWLLTRRFFLVDALSGKENDLGKLPRVIRIASKITISIRLVSHTQRGMIYPPLITIAYTDVLVQNPETQSVMVSFSVSYEMNQSEAQIQTDITLGVLGGLAVLWSLLKTAGWKRRTGSSIIDLQTVFKFLLFYAGDLANVFFIITVGTGIYWLVFFKAQQFVSVLLPLPSQEEDFVTYIACAFSLKALQFLQLLVSQLTIDIFFIDWERPKGKVLKAVEGEGVIKSAAAPVSIWRTYFIANEWNEIQTVRKINPLFQVLAVLFFLEVVGFSNLALMDSSSSLSRSSESYIAPWSRILRFGVSAALWLAIAFLQTVFFSVFYERFVEDKISQFVDLCCMSNISVFLLSHSCFGYYIHGRSVHGHADTNMEEMNMNLKREAENLCSQRGLLPNTDGQTFQISISRKMRLHYDRIHESLMRKRGPARLLDSSANTFEQSTRAYNTMNKFLSSFIDHVHKEMDYIIKDKLLLERILGMEFMEPIEKSIFYN
;
A
#
# COMPACT_ATOMS: atom_id res chain seq x y z
N ALA A 1 20.44 -20.24 18.54
CA ALA A 1 21.56 -19.32 18.26
C ALA A 1 21.12 -17.92 18.67
N ARG A 2 21.87 -17.21 19.51
CA ARG A 2 21.56 -15.79 19.76
C ARG A 2 21.77 -15.06 18.43
N GLY A 3 20.73 -14.46 17.87
CA GLY A 3 20.77 -13.73 16.60
C GLY A 3 21.72 -12.53 16.66
N PHE A 4 21.61 -11.58 15.71
CA PHE A 4 22.40 -10.34 15.68
C PHE A 4 21.98 -9.34 16.78
N SER A 5 21.92 -9.83 18.02
CA SER A 5 21.45 -9.12 19.21
C SER A 5 22.60 -8.84 20.18
N LEU A 6 22.58 -7.66 20.80
CA LEU A 6 23.51 -7.24 21.84
C LEU A 6 22.76 -6.44 22.93
N PRO A 7 23.22 -6.41 24.19
CA PRO A 7 22.57 -5.60 25.23
C PRO A 7 22.71 -4.10 24.96
N LEU A 8 21.64 -3.32 25.17
CA LEU A 8 21.71 -1.85 25.12
C LEU A 8 22.38 -1.35 26.40
N GLN A 9 23.44 -0.55 26.24
CA GLN A 9 24.06 0.20 27.32
C GLN A 9 24.36 1.60 26.81
N ARG A 10 23.92 2.65 27.52
CA ARG A 10 24.21 4.04 27.11
C ARG A 10 25.39 4.57 27.91
N PRO A 11 26.14 5.56 27.37
CA PRO A 11 27.21 6.20 28.12
C PRO A 11 26.77 6.77 29.47
N ALA A 12 25.55 7.33 29.53
CA ALA A 12 24.98 7.87 30.77
C ALA A 12 24.62 6.78 31.79
N ASP A 13 24.22 5.59 31.33
CA ASP A 13 23.80 4.47 32.19
C ASP A 13 25.00 3.77 32.84
N CYS A 14 26.21 4.02 32.34
CA CYS A 14 27.43 3.51 32.95
C CYS A 14 27.62 4.05 34.38
N GLY A 15 27.01 5.19 34.72
CA GLY A 15 27.13 5.81 36.04
C GLY A 15 28.53 6.41 36.26
N ALA A 16 28.68 7.26 37.28
CA ALA A 16 29.89 8.06 37.48
C ALA A 16 31.17 7.24 37.69
N ALA A 17 31.06 5.95 38.04
CA ALA A 17 32.18 5.04 38.30
C ALA A 17 32.46 4.05 37.15
N ARG A 18 31.88 4.23 35.95
CA ARG A 18 32.12 3.37 34.77
C ARG A 18 32.19 4.22 33.49
N TYR A 19 32.75 3.69 32.40
CA TYR A 19 32.87 4.36 31.10
C TYR A 19 32.31 3.50 29.97
N PHE A 20 32.01 4.12 28.82
CA PHE A 20 31.45 3.44 27.65
C PHE A 20 32.49 3.07 26.59
N ASP A 21 32.66 1.78 26.33
CA ASP A 21 33.51 1.25 25.26
C ASP A 21 32.77 1.30 23.92
N ILE A 22 33.16 2.25 23.06
CA ILE A 22 32.56 2.51 21.74
C ILE A 22 32.78 1.37 20.73
N SER A 23 33.79 0.52 20.94
CA SER A 23 34.07 -0.60 20.02
C SER A 23 33.15 -1.78 20.26
N ARG A 24 32.69 -1.96 21.50
CA ARG A 24 31.83 -3.06 21.95
C ARG A 24 30.40 -2.63 22.25
N LEU A 25 30.17 -1.32 22.35
CA LEU A 25 28.93 -0.66 22.75
C LEU A 25 28.47 -1.08 24.17
N ALA A 26 29.40 -1.11 25.14
CA ALA A 26 29.15 -1.59 26.51
C ALA A 26 29.95 -0.82 27.60
N CYS A 27 29.46 -0.82 28.86
CA CYS A 27 30.04 -0.16 30.02
C CYS A 27 31.13 -0.98 30.72
N GLY A 28 32.36 -0.47 30.78
CA GLY A 28 33.47 -1.00 31.59
C GLY A 28 33.65 -0.23 32.91
N PRO A 29 34.05 -0.87 34.02
CA PRO A 29 34.25 -0.16 35.29
C PRO A 29 35.44 0.82 35.25
N CYS A 30 35.27 1.99 35.88
CA CYS A 30 36.39 2.82 36.31
C CYS A 30 36.91 2.31 37.66
N GLY A 31 38.20 2.45 37.92
CA GLY A 31 38.81 2.04 39.18
C GLY A 31 38.47 2.97 40.37
N ALA A 32 39.05 2.70 41.53
CA ALA A 32 38.87 3.53 42.73
C ALA A 32 39.34 4.98 42.53
N HIS A 33 38.62 5.95 43.14
CA HIS A 33 38.88 7.40 43.09
C HIS A 33 38.85 8.05 41.69
N GLN A 34 38.21 7.37 40.73
CA GLN A 34 37.97 7.88 39.39
C GLN A 34 36.53 8.36 39.23
N ARG A 35 36.34 9.13 38.17
CA ARG A 35 35.04 9.44 37.61
C ARG A 35 35.07 9.28 36.11
N GLN A 36 33.91 9.12 35.53
CA GLN A 36 33.72 9.17 34.09
C GLN A 36 34.22 10.51 33.50
N SER A 37 34.85 10.47 32.32
CA SER A 37 35.26 11.67 31.59
C SER A 37 34.05 12.47 31.11
N ALA A 38 34.24 13.76 30.79
CA ALA A 38 33.16 14.62 30.31
C ALA A 38 32.45 14.06 29.07
N GLY A 39 33.17 13.28 28.24
CA GLY A 39 32.62 12.61 27.05
C GLY A 39 32.07 11.19 27.28
N GLY A 40 32.13 10.66 28.50
CA GLY A 40 31.50 9.38 28.84
C GLY A 40 32.22 8.10 28.39
N SER A 41 33.18 8.21 27.46
CA SER A 41 33.85 7.09 26.78
C SER A 41 35.21 6.70 27.37
N SER A 42 35.60 7.30 28.50
CA SER A 42 36.84 7.00 29.23
C SER A 42 36.73 7.34 30.72
N CYS A 43 37.71 6.92 31.54
CA CYS A 43 37.79 7.23 32.98
C CYS A 43 38.89 8.28 33.26
N VAL A 44 38.63 9.20 34.19
CA VAL A 44 39.56 10.26 34.66
C VAL A 44 39.52 10.39 36.19
N CYS A 45 40.47 11.06 36.83
CA CYS A 45 40.40 11.30 38.28
C CYS A 45 39.36 12.36 38.68
N GLN A 46 38.90 12.33 39.94
CA GLN A 46 38.02 13.37 40.51
C GLN A 46 38.78 14.69 40.74
N PRO A 47 38.11 15.88 40.79
CA PRO A 47 38.78 17.14 41.06
C PRO A 47 39.52 17.10 42.41
N GLY A 48 40.78 17.55 42.43
CA GLY A 48 41.64 17.44 43.61
C GLY A 48 42.21 16.04 43.86
N TYR A 49 42.12 15.12 42.90
CA TYR A 49 42.79 13.82 42.92
C TYR A 49 43.73 13.70 41.73
N ARG A 50 44.93 13.17 41.98
CA ARG A 50 46.01 12.99 41.03
C ARG A 50 46.06 11.55 40.52
N MET A 51 46.50 11.34 39.29
CA MET A 51 46.77 10.03 38.70
C MET A 51 48.07 9.43 39.26
N VAL A 52 48.09 8.11 39.44
CA VAL A 52 49.20 7.28 39.93
C VAL A 52 49.62 6.23 38.90
N SER A 53 48.70 5.80 38.02
CA SER A 53 48.98 5.03 36.81
C SER A 53 47.88 5.25 35.77
N SER A 54 48.18 5.22 34.47
CA SER A 54 47.19 5.32 33.38
C SER A 54 47.72 4.66 32.11
N ASN A 55 47.20 3.47 31.76
CA ASN A 55 47.58 2.71 30.56
C ASN A 55 46.47 2.73 29.48
N GLY A 56 45.52 3.68 29.57
CA GLY A 56 44.36 3.78 28.67
C GLY A 56 43.17 2.89 29.08
N GLY A 57 41.96 3.27 28.68
CA GLY A 57 40.72 2.56 29.03
C GLY A 57 40.37 2.63 30.54
N SER A 58 40.02 1.50 31.16
CA SER A 58 39.71 1.35 32.61
C SER A 58 40.92 1.38 33.54
N SER A 59 42.15 1.39 33.01
CA SER A 59 43.37 1.14 33.78
C SER A 59 44.02 2.41 34.35
N VAL A 60 43.21 3.31 34.92
CA VAL A 60 43.69 4.49 35.66
C VAL A 60 43.74 4.15 37.16
N ILE A 61 44.62 4.76 37.95
CA ILE A 61 44.64 4.69 39.43
C ILE A 61 44.80 6.13 39.95
N CYS A 62 44.03 6.55 40.96
CA CYS A 62 43.99 7.94 41.45
C CYS A 62 44.19 8.06 42.98
N GLU A 63 44.76 9.18 43.45
CA GLU A 63 45.08 9.48 44.86
C GLU A 63 44.75 10.95 45.22
N LYS A 64 44.34 11.27 46.46
CA LYS A 64 43.88 12.63 46.85
C LYS A 64 45.02 13.64 47.03
N CYS A 65 44.81 14.89 46.58
CA CYS A 65 45.72 16.01 46.79
C CYS A 65 45.63 16.62 48.21
N PRO A 66 46.76 17.04 48.83
CA PRO A 66 46.76 17.67 50.15
C PRO A 66 46.21 19.12 50.12
N ALA A 67 45.64 19.59 51.25
CA ALA A 67 44.92 20.87 51.35
C ALA A 67 45.76 22.14 51.05
N ASN A 68 47.09 22.05 51.13
CA ASN A 68 48.02 23.15 50.87
C ASN A 68 48.48 23.25 49.39
N ARG A 69 48.09 22.29 48.54
CA ARG A 69 48.39 22.24 47.09
C ARG A 69 47.13 21.79 46.37
N SER A 70 46.12 22.65 46.39
CA SER A 70 44.76 22.31 45.97
C SER A 70 44.58 22.26 44.45
N GLY A 71 45.51 22.81 43.67
CA GLY A 71 45.50 22.70 42.22
C GLY A 71 46.01 21.34 41.77
N VAL A 72 45.40 20.80 40.72
CA VAL A 72 45.90 19.63 40.03
C VAL A 72 46.62 20.13 38.79
N THR A 73 47.79 19.56 38.50
CA THR A 73 48.52 19.87 37.26
C THR A 73 47.66 19.54 36.04
N GLN A 74 47.86 20.21 34.91
CA GLN A 74 47.11 19.96 33.67
C GLN A 74 47.19 18.50 33.20
N ASP A 75 48.31 17.81 33.50
CA ASP A 75 48.48 16.39 33.21
C ASP A 75 47.68 15.48 34.15
N GLY A 76 47.19 16.00 35.28
CA GLY A 76 46.39 15.29 36.25
C GLY A 76 47.17 14.43 37.25
N TRP A 77 48.51 14.43 37.28
CA TRP A 77 49.32 13.45 38.07
C TRP A 77 49.92 13.96 39.37
N ASN A 78 50.01 15.27 39.58
CA ASN A 78 50.46 15.83 40.86
C ASN A 78 49.67 17.09 41.26
N CYS A 79 49.89 17.52 42.50
CA CYS A 79 49.12 18.58 43.15
C CYS A 79 50.00 19.82 43.37
N ILE A 80 49.61 20.97 42.84
CA ILE A 80 50.40 22.21 42.74
C ILE A 80 49.65 23.47 43.19
N THR A 81 50.37 24.56 43.45
CA THR A 81 49.81 25.90 43.67
C THR A 81 49.76 26.69 42.35
N CYS A 82 48.63 27.35 42.06
CA CYS A 82 48.45 28.10 40.81
C CYS A 82 48.67 29.61 41.01
N PRO A 83 49.58 30.26 40.25
CA PRO A 83 49.98 31.67 40.46
C PRO A 83 48.91 32.70 40.10
N LYS A 84 47.98 32.35 39.20
CA LYS A 84 46.94 33.25 38.67
C LYS A 84 45.53 32.70 38.89
N GLY A 85 45.36 31.90 39.95
CA GLY A 85 44.09 31.28 40.34
C GLY A 85 43.81 29.93 39.69
N LEU A 86 42.74 29.28 40.15
CA LEU A 86 42.29 27.96 39.70
C LEU A 86 41.12 28.09 38.73
N THR A 87 41.05 27.20 37.77
CA THR A 87 39.83 26.98 36.98
C THR A 87 38.79 26.21 37.81
N SER A 88 37.53 26.19 37.36
CA SER A 88 36.45 25.41 37.98
C SER A 88 36.69 23.90 37.99
N GLU A 89 37.65 23.42 37.21
CA GLU A 89 38.08 22.00 37.13
C GLU A 89 39.26 21.70 38.07
N GLY A 90 39.85 22.72 38.69
CA GLY A 90 40.97 22.61 39.63
C GLY A 90 42.37 22.80 39.04
N ASN A 91 42.52 23.38 37.83
CA ASN A 91 43.81 23.54 37.11
C ASN A 91 44.31 25.00 37.05
N CYS A 92 45.57 25.26 36.64
CA CYS A 92 46.19 26.61 36.53
C CYS A 92 46.04 27.29 35.12
N LYS A 93 46.33 28.60 34.96
CA LYS A 93 46.10 29.43 33.72
C LYS A 93 47.25 30.41 33.31
N CYS A 94 47.58 30.60 31.99
CA CYS A 94 48.65 31.48 31.37
C CYS A 94 48.20 32.33 30.12
N LEU A 95 49.10 33.14 29.49
CA LEU A 95 48.90 34.06 28.33
C LEU A 95 49.28 33.44 26.93
N HIS A 96 49.01 34.11 25.79
CA HIS A 96 49.21 33.58 24.41
C HIS A 96 50.70 33.50 23.95
N ASN A 97 51.07 32.43 23.22
CA ASN A 97 52.45 32.04 22.80
C ASN A 97 53.42 31.70 23.93
N GLU A 98 52.93 31.67 25.17
CA GLU A 98 53.63 31.15 26.35
C GLU A 98 52.99 29.86 26.81
N ILE A 99 53.85 28.94 27.20
CA ILE A 99 53.45 27.63 27.68
C ILE A 99 53.28 27.63 29.18
N LEU A 100 52.17 27.14 29.74
CA LEU A 100 52.04 26.96 31.19
C LEU A 100 52.99 25.85 31.66
N VAL A 101 53.83 26.14 32.64
CA VAL A 101 54.91 25.30 33.16
C VAL A 101 54.70 25.05 34.64
N GLU A 102 54.07 23.94 34.99
CA GLU A 102 53.77 23.56 36.37
C GLU A 102 54.93 22.82 37.06
N ARG A 103 56.04 22.59 36.38
CA ARG A 103 57.17 21.81 36.90
C ARG A 103 58.48 22.44 36.50
N SER A 104 59.51 22.31 37.34
CA SER A 104 60.86 22.68 36.91
C SER A 104 61.28 21.71 35.81
N ILE A 105 62.35 22.08 35.10
CA ILE A 105 62.94 21.24 34.05
C ILE A 105 63.31 19.85 34.61
N ASP A 106 63.59 19.76 35.90
CA ASP A 106 63.94 18.54 36.63
C ASP A 106 62.72 17.67 37.00
N GLY A 107 61.52 18.04 36.51
CA GLY A 107 60.27 17.34 36.80
C GLY A 107 59.79 17.49 38.24
N ILE A 108 60.61 18.12 39.10
CA ILE A 108 60.21 18.56 40.43
C ILE A 108 59.01 19.45 40.22
N LEU A 109 57.90 18.97 40.77
CA LEU A 109 56.69 19.76 40.83
C LEU A 109 57.03 21.08 41.49
N LEU A 110 56.83 22.16 40.76
CA LEU A 110 57.09 23.47 41.35
C LEU A 110 56.12 23.61 42.51
N ASN A 111 56.55 24.32 43.55
CA ASN A 111 55.58 24.71 44.56
C ASN A 111 54.49 25.60 43.92
N GLU A 112 54.81 26.31 42.83
CA GLU A 112 53.92 27.21 42.07
C GLU A 112 54.24 27.23 40.55
N ALA A 113 53.24 27.24 39.65
CA ALA A 113 53.42 27.18 38.19
C ALA A 113 54.00 28.46 37.50
N LEU A 114 54.54 28.37 36.28
CA LEU A 114 55.27 29.38 35.46
C LEU A 114 54.73 29.45 33.99
N CYS A 115 55.21 30.35 33.10
CA CYS A 115 54.86 30.38 31.66
C CYS A 115 56.11 30.56 30.70
N ILE A 116 56.37 29.76 29.61
CA ILE A 116 57.70 29.63 28.84
C ILE A 116 57.60 29.38 27.26
N HIS A 117 58.68 29.24 26.44
CA HIS A 117 58.76 28.95 24.96
C HIS A 117 59.44 27.57 24.54
N CYS A 118 59.36 27.08 23.27
CA CYS A 118 59.60 25.65 22.84
C CYS A 118 60.76 25.28 21.86
N ASN A 119 61.41 24.09 22.04
CA ASN A 119 62.62 23.60 21.30
C ASN A 119 62.43 22.23 20.57
N GLY A 120 62.84 22.09 19.29
CA GLY A 120 62.51 20.96 18.39
C GLY A 120 63.61 19.96 17.98
N SER A 121 64.79 19.94 18.62
CA SER A 121 65.92 19.03 18.28
C SER A 121 65.79 17.60 18.85
N GLU A 122 66.72 16.68 18.51
CA GLU A 122 66.74 15.26 18.93
C GLU A 122 66.65 15.03 20.46
N GLN A 123 66.96 16.06 21.25
CA GLN A 123 66.94 16.00 22.71
C GLN A 123 65.55 16.30 23.31
N SER A 124 64.64 16.92 22.55
CA SER A 124 63.38 17.48 23.05
C SER A 124 62.14 16.99 22.31
N PHE A 125 62.22 16.75 20.99
CA PHE A 125 61.08 16.35 20.15
C PHE A 125 59.82 17.21 20.32
N SER A 126 59.95 18.51 20.56
CA SER A 126 58.81 19.36 20.94
C SER A 126 58.58 20.54 20.00
N ALA A 127 57.33 20.78 19.61
CA ALA A 127 56.88 21.97 18.86
C ALA A 127 55.77 22.70 19.63
N SER A 128 55.52 23.99 19.39
CA SER A 128 54.42 24.69 20.08
C SER A 128 53.07 24.15 19.60
N ASP A 129 52.18 23.83 20.54
CA ASP A 129 50.80 23.46 20.21
C ASP A 129 50.08 24.63 19.50
N THR A 130 49.04 24.31 18.73
CA THR A 130 48.15 25.28 18.04
C THR A 130 47.55 26.35 18.97
N SER A 131 47.49 26.07 20.28
CA SER A 131 46.99 26.98 21.31
C SER A 131 48.09 27.74 22.08
N GLY A 132 49.37 27.51 21.75
CA GLY A 132 50.51 28.24 22.33
C GLY A 132 50.90 27.87 23.78
N ASN A 133 50.23 26.89 24.40
CA ASN A 133 50.32 26.62 25.85
C ASN A 133 51.31 25.51 26.26
N ARG A 134 51.93 24.80 25.31
CA ARG A 134 52.95 23.77 25.61
C ARG A 134 53.80 23.46 24.39
N CYS A 135 55.02 23.02 24.68
CA CYS A 135 55.90 22.38 23.73
C CYS A 135 55.41 20.94 23.65
N VAL A 136 54.56 20.67 22.68
CA VAL A 136 54.02 19.33 22.47
C VAL A 136 55.07 18.46 21.81
N ARG A 137 55.30 17.34 22.46
CA ARG A 137 56.04 16.23 21.89
C ARG A 137 55.40 15.85 20.56
N CYS A 138 56.22 15.70 19.54
CA CYS A 138 55.78 15.28 18.22
C CYS A 138 55.14 13.89 18.30
N GLU A 139 54.17 13.67 17.42
CA GLU A 139 53.33 12.48 17.45
C GLU A 139 54.21 11.20 17.44
N GLN A 140 53.82 10.17 18.20
CA GLN A 140 54.69 9.04 18.53
C GLN A 140 55.24 8.32 17.29
N THR A 141 54.52 8.37 16.17
CA THR A 141 54.97 7.78 14.90
C THR A 141 56.21 8.51 14.34
N PHE A 142 56.30 9.84 14.45
CA PHE A 142 57.49 10.63 14.07
C PHE A 142 58.70 10.24 14.90
N ILE A 143 58.50 10.07 16.20
CA ILE A 143 59.59 9.73 17.12
C ILE A 143 60.07 8.30 16.88
N ASN A 144 59.15 7.37 16.62
CA ASN A 144 59.49 5.99 16.28
C ASN A 144 60.21 5.87 14.94
N ALA A 145 59.83 6.67 13.94
CA ALA A 145 60.34 6.55 12.58
C ALA A 145 61.65 7.33 12.34
N SER A 146 61.73 8.59 12.77
CA SER A 146 62.86 9.48 12.45
C SER A 146 63.64 9.95 13.65
N LYS A 147 63.20 9.63 14.88
CA LYS A 147 63.74 10.23 16.11
C LYS A 147 63.85 11.75 15.95
N SER A 148 62.82 12.41 15.44
CA SER A 148 62.70 13.87 15.34
C SER A 148 61.24 14.27 15.14
N CYS A 149 60.97 15.57 15.18
CA CYS A 149 59.66 16.13 14.77
C CYS A 149 59.49 16.21 13.25
N ASP A 150 60.55 15.88 12.50
CA ASP A 150 60.56 15.93 11.04
C ASP A 150 60.44 14.51 10.48
N CYS A 151 59.47 14.28 9.59
CA CYS A 151 59.41 13.02 8.86
C CYS A 151 60.31 13.09 7.61
N ARG A 152 61.61 12.81 7.78
CA ARG A 152 62.59 12.85 6.69
C ARG A 152 62.60 11.54 5.88
N SER A 153 62.83 11.64 4.57
CA SER A 153 63.02 10.50 3.66
C SER A 153 64.16 9.59 4.18
N PRO A 154 64.01 8.25 4.25
CA PRO A 154 63.03 7.41 3.53
C PRO A 154 61.67 7.18 4.24
N ASN A 155 61.42 7.76 5.41
CA ASN A 155 60.16 7.59 6.14
C ASN A 155 58.97 8.23 5.41
N ILE A 156 57.78 7.67 5.61
CA ILE A 156 56.57 8.04 4.86
C ILE A 156 55.67 8.91 5.73
N LEU A 157 55.57 10.20 5.39
CA LEU A 157 54.62 11.13 6.00
C LEU A 157 53.27 11.03 5.31
N THR A 158 52.22 10.67 6.04
CA THR A 158 50.85 10.66 5.51
C THR A 158 49.83 10.96 6.61
N GLY A 159 48.86 11.83 6.32
CA GLY A 159 47.78 12.20 7.23
C GLY A 159 48.21 12.75 8.59
N GLY A 160 49.38 13.38 8.65
CA GLY A 160 49.94 13.88 9.90
C GLY A 160 50.54 12.80 10.80
N LEU A 161 50.81 11.60 10.27
CA LEU A 161 51.54 10.49 10.90
C LEU A 161 52.78 10.14 10.07
N CYS A 162 53.84 9.67 10.70
CA CYS A 162 55.11 9.30 10.07
C CYS A 162 55.41 7.82 10.27
N PHE A 163 55.40 7.04 9.19
CA PHE A 163 55.63 5.60 9.26
C PHE A 163 57.06 5.25 8.81
N SER A 164 57.66 4.24 9.44
CA SER A 164 58.98 3.78 9.04
C SER A 164 58.91 3.03 7.72
N ALA A 165 59.89 3.25 6.84
CA ALA A 165 59.99 2.51 5.58
C ALA A 165 60.23 1.00 5.76
N SER A 166 60.68 0.56 6.95
CA SER A 166 60.85 -0.86 7.29
C SER A 166 59.58 -1.55 7.80
N ASP A 167 58.52 -0.79 8.10
CA ASP A 167 57.28 -1.37 8.60
C ASP A 167 56.53 -2.09 7.47
N ASN A 168 55.91 -3.23 7.80
CA ASN A 168 55.00 -3.94 6.88
C ASN A 168 53.68 -3.18 6.77
N LEU A 169 53.70 -2.08 6.03
CA LEU A 169 52.55 -1.23 5.77
C LEU A 169 51.54 -1.92 4.84
N PRO A 170 50.23 -1.62 5.00
CA PRO A 170 49.23 -2.08 4.05
C PRO A 170 49.54 -1.52 2.64
N PRO A 171 49.00 -2.15 1.57
CA PRO A 171 49.15 -1.66 0.20
C PRO A 171 48.85 -0.17 0.08
N LYS A 172 49.48 0.52 -0.87
CA LYS A 172 49.23 1.96 -1.07
C LYS A 172 47.77 2.17 -1.49
N GLY A 173 47.05 2.92 -0.66
CA GLY A 173 45.66 3.28 -0.89
C GLY A 173 45.48 4.21 -2.08
N VAL A 174 44.48 3.93 -2.91
CA VAL A 174 44.07 4.83 -3.98
C VAL A 174 43.05 5.82 -3.43
N ALA A 175 43.39 7.12 -3.46
CA ALA A 175 42.56 8.21 -2.93
C ALA A 175 41.43 8.65 -3.90
N THR A 176 41.20 7.89 -4.97
CA THR A 176 40.14 8.20 -5.93
C THR A 176 38.81 7.59 -5.48
N VAL A 177 37.73 8.35 -5.66
CA VAL A 177 36.36 7.92 -5.37
C VAL A 177 35.59 7.88 -6.68
N ARG A 178 34.87 6.78 -6.91
CA ARG A 178 34.06 6.57 -8.12
C ARG A 178 32.62 7.04 -7.88
N PHE A 179 32.15 7.92 -8.74
CA PHE A 179 30.77 8.38 -8.84
C PHE A 179 30.10 7.66 -10.00
N GLY A 180 29.66 6.43 -9.74
CA GLY A 180 29.24 5.46 -10.75
C GLY A 180 28.10 5.95 -11.65
N GLN A 181 27.16 6.73 -11.12
CA GLN A 181 26.05 7.27 -11.90
C GLN A 181 26.49 8.36 -12.90
N LEU A 182 27.52 9.13 -12.55
CA LEU A 182 28.07 10.18 -13.39
C LEU A 182 29.22 9.70 -14.29
N GLY A 183 29.66 8.45 -14.12
CA GLY A 183 30.86 7.93 -14.79
C GLY A 183 32.15 8.67 -14.43
N LEU A 184 32.16 9.40 -13.31
CA LEU A 184 33.24 10.29 -12.91
C LEU A 184 34.09 9.64 -11.82
N THR A 185 35.41 9.81 -11.91
CA THR A 185 36.34 9.43 -10.84
C THR A 185 37.10 10.67 -10.41
N LEU A 186 37.10 10.95 -9.10
CA LEU A 186 37.71 12.16 -8.54
C LEU A 186 38.74 11.80 -7.49
N THR A 187 39.85 12.54 -7.43
CA THR A 187 40.81 12.45 -6.33
C THR A 187 40.29 13.25 -5.14
N SER A 188 39.80 12.54 -4.12
CA SER A 188 39.22 13.17 -2.94
C SER A 188 40.31 13.75 -2.05
N ALA A 189 40.21 15.04 -1.71
CA ALA A 189 41.11 15.69 -0.76
C ALA A 189 41.07 15.02 0.63
N TRP A 190 39.88 14.55 1.03
CA TRP A 190 39.69 13.82 2.29
C TRP A 190 40.42 12.48 2.29
N PHE A 191 40.29 11.69 1.23
CA PHE A 191 40.95 10.38 1.14
C PHE A 191 42.46 10.55 0.98
N LEU A 192 42.91 11.53 0.18
CA LEU A 192 44.33 11.80 -0.01
C LEU A 192 45.03 12.13 1.32
N LYS A 193 44.34 12.87 2.18
CA LYS A 193 44.85 13.21 3.51
C LYS A 193 44.77 12.05 4.50
N ASN A 194 43.66 11.32 4.57
CA ASN A 194 43.38 10.45 5.72
C ASN A 194 43.41 8.94 5.44
N LEU A 195 43.34 8.49 4.18
CA LEU A 195 43.14 7.07 3.87
C LEU A 195 44.33 6.20 4.29
N GLN A 196 45.53 6.53 3.81
CA GLN A 196 46.73 5.74 4.08
C GLN A 196 47.11 5.78 5.56
N SER A 197 46.97 6.95 6.21
CA SER A 197 47.26 7.10 7.63
C SER A 197 46.29 6.30 8.49
N SER A 198 44.99 6.33 8.17
CA SER A 198 43.96 5.57 8.89
C SER A 198 44.15 4.06 8.72
N ALA A 199 44.45 3.59 7.51
CA ALA A 199 44.73 2.17 7.26
C ALA A 199 45.99 1.69 7.99
N SER A 200 47.07 2.46 7.92
CA SER A 200 48.35 2.10 8.55
C SER A 200 48.25 2.13 10.09
N ALA A 201 47.57 3.14 10.65
CA ALA A 201 47.35 3.23 12.10
C ALA A 201 46.38 2.14 12.61
N CYS A 202 45.36 1.79 11.83
CA CYS A 202 44.48 0.67 12.15
C CYS A 202 45.25 -0.66 12.15
N TRP A 203 46.10 -0.88 11.13
CA TRP A 203 46.88 -2.10 10.97
C TRP A 203 47.98 -2.27 12.03
N LEU A 204 48.85 -1.26 12.20
CA LEU A 204 50.02 -1.35 13.06
C LEU A 204 49.69 -1.19 14.54
N TYR A 205 48.74 -0.30 14.85
CA TYR A 205 48.49 0.13 16.24
C TYR A 205 47.11 -0.29 16.76
N SER A 206 46.28 -0.96 15.96
CA SER A 206 44.89 -1.28 16.33
C SER A 206 44.10 -0.06 16.82
N ASN A 207 44.41 1.13 16.26
CA ASN A 207 43.77 2.37 16.66
C ASN A 207 42.29 2.36 16.25
N LEU A 208 41.40 2.32 17.25
CA LEU A 208 39.95 2.17 17.06
C LEU A 208 39.36 3.28 16.19
N THR A 209 39.70 4.54 16.46
CA THR A 209 39.22 5.70 15.71
C THR A 209 39.70 5.65 14.26
N ALA A 210 40.96 5.27 14.03
CA ALA A 210 41.51 5.09 12.69
C ALA A 210 40.82 3.94 11.92
N CYS A 211 40.52 2.82 12.60
CA CYS A 211 39.77 1.72 12.02
C CYS A 211 38.32 2.11 11.67
N GLN A 212 37.66 2.90 12.52
CA GLN A 212 36.33 3.47 12.25
C GLN A 212 36.36 4.45 11.07
N ALA A 213 37.37 5.32 11.00
CA ALA A 213 37.57 6.26 9.88
C ALA A 213 37.78 5.52 8.55
N LEU A 214 38.61 4.48 8.54
CA LEU A 214 38.79 3.62 7.37
C LEU A 214 37.47 2.97 6.94
N GLY A 215 36.71 2.45 7.90
CA GLY A 215 35.39 1.90 7.63
C GLY A 215 34.42 2.92 7.03
N ASN A 216 34.38 4.13 7.57
CA ASN A 216 33.54 5.23 7.06
C ASN A 216 33.94 5.63 5.63
N MET A 217 35.24 5.67 5.32
CA MET A 217 35.73 5.88 3.94
C MET A 217 35.31 4.74 2.99
N CYS A 218 35.27 3.50 3.47
CA CYS A 218 34.70 2.40 2.68
C CYS A 218 33.19 2.59 2.42
N VAL A 219 32.42 3.03 3.43
CA VAL A 219 30.99 3.34 3.25
C VAL A 219 30.80 4.48 2.25
N MET A 220 31.63 5.53 2.28
CA MET A 220 31.64 6.61 1.26
C MET A 220 31.86 6.06 -0.17
N ASN A 221 32.61 4.97 -0.31
CA ASN A 221 32.80 4.23 -1.56
C ASN A 221 31.71 3.17 -1.83
N MET A 222 30.50 3.37 -1.27
CA MET A 222 29.33 2.50 -1.42
C MET A 222 29.50 1.07 -0.90
N ASN A 223 30.46 0.84 0.01
CA ASN A 223 30.84 -0.50 0.45
C ASN A 223 31.27 -1.42 -0.72
N SER A 224 31.67 -0.84 -1.85
CA SER A 224 31.99 -1.61 -3.07
C SER A 224 33.30 -2.36 -2.91
N LEU A 225 33.32 -3.62 -3.32
CA LEU A 225 34.48 -4.50 -3.24
C LEU A 225 34.93 -4.88 -4.64
N SER A 226 36.23 -4.73 -4.92
CA SER A 226 36.87 -5.23 -6.14
C SER A 226 38.17 -5.93 -5.77
N SER A 227 38.46 -7.05 -6.42
CA SER A 227 39.70 -7.80 -6.22
C SER A 227 40.94 -7.09 -6.79
N SER A 228 40.75 -6.08 -7.64
CA SER A 228 41.82 -5.36 -8.34
C SER A 228 42.09 -3.96 -7.80
N SER A 229 41.26 -3.41 -6.90
CA SER A 229 41.42 -2.06 -6.36
C SER A 229 41.98 -2.08 -4.93
N THR A 230 43.00 -1.24 -4.68
CA THR A 230 43.46 -0.90 -3.32
C THR A 230 42.79 0.38 -2.83
N ASP A 231 41.47 0.49 -3.03
CA ASP A 231 40.67 1.60 -2.52
C ASP A 231 40.37 1.42 -1.02
N ALA A 232 39.55 2.31 -0.43
CA ALA A 232 39.23 2.25 0.99
C ALA A 232 38.61 0.93 1.44
N CYS A 233 37.74 0.32 0.64
CA CYS A 233 37.14 -0.97 0.96
C CYS A 233 38.11 -2.13 0.75
N GLY A 234 38.94 -2.07 -0.29
CA GLY A 234 40.04 -3.03 -0.49
C GLY A 234 41.02 -3.05 0.69
N LEU A 235 41.41 -1.87 1.20
CA LEU A 235 42.26 -1.74 2.39
C LEU A 235 41.57 -2.24 3.65
N PHE A 236 40.29 -1.91 3.83
CA PHE A 236 39.51 -2.42 4.95
C PHE A 236 39.46 -3.96 4.93
N GLN A 237 39.17 -4.55 3.77
CA GLN A 237 39.11 -6.00 3.59
C GLN A 237 40.49 -6.67 3.80
N TYR A 238 41.56 -6.05 3.32
CA TYR A 238 42.93 -6.51 3.55
C TYR A 238 43.22 -6.62 5.05
N ILE A 239 42.91 -5.58 5.84
CA ILE A 239 43.09 -5.60 7.29
C ILE A 239 42.17 -6.63 7.95
N TYR A 240 40.90 -6.68 7.53
CA TYR A 240 39.91 -7.62 8.06
C TYR A 240 40.35 -9.09 7.95
N VAL A 241 40.86 -9.49 6.78
CA VAL A 241 41.33 -10.87 6.55
C VAL A 241 42.60 -11.15 7.37
N ASN A 242 43.56 -10.22 7.36
CA ASN A 242 44.85 -10.43 8.04
C ASN A 242 44.77 -10.32 9.57
N THR A 243 43.66 -9.81 10.12
CA THR A 243 43.41 -9.71 11.57
C THR A 243 42.48 -10.79 12.12
N ALA A 244 42.16 -11.83 11.34
CA ALA A 244 41.25 -12.92 11.76
C ALA A 244 41.64 -13.58 13.09
N ARG A 245 42.95 -13.62 13.43
CA ARG A 245 43.48 -14.15 14.71
C ARG A 245 43.00 -13.40 15.96
N LEU A 246 42.51 -12.16 15.83
CA LEU A 246 42.08 -11.35 16.97
C LEU A 246 40.72 -11.77 17.54
N GLY A 247 39.99 -12.70 16.89
CA GLY A 247 38.71 -13.21 17.35
C GLY A 247 37.50 -12.41 16.87
N ILE A 248 36.32 -12.72 17.42
CA ILE A 248 35.03 -12.12 17.06
C ILE A 248 34.32 -11.50 18.26
N VAL A 249 33.55 -10.44 18.03
CA VAL A 249 32.80 -9.69 19.04
C VAL A 249 31.36 -10.23 19.14
N HIS A 250 30.84 -10.40 20.36
CA HIS A 250 29.45 -10.83 20.64
C HIS A 250 29.01 -12.11 19.90
N SER A 251 29.95 -13.02 19.59
CA SER A 251 29.70 -14.23 18.79
C SER A 251 29.17 -13.96 17.36
N ILE A 252 29.35 -12.75 16.83
CA ILE A 252 28.99 -12.39 15.46
C ILE A 252 30.19 -12.63 14.55
N ALA A 253 30.08 -13.60 13.63
CA ALA A 253 31.19 -14.06 12.78
C ALA A 253 31.84 -12.94 11.94
N TYR A 254 31.05 -11.93 11.58
CA TYR A 254 31.47 -10.82 10.72
C TYR A 254 31.98 -9.59 11.49
N TRP A 255 32.05 -9.67 12.82
CA TRP A 255 32.50 -8.56 13.66
C TRP A 255 33.84 -8.90 14.31
N ARG A 256 34.92 -8.38 13.74
CA ARG A 256 36.28 -8.54 14.27
C ARG A 256 36.55 -7.57 15.42
N HIS A 257 37.39 -7.98 16.35
CA HIS A 257 37.93 -7.06 17.35
C HIS A 257 38.68 -5.89 16.66
N ASN A 258 38.51 -4.69 17.21
CA ASN A 258 39.12 -3.42 16.76
C ASN A 258 38.63 -2.86 15.41
N LEU A 259 37.82 -3.61 14.65
CA LEU A 259 37.23 -3.14 13.38
C LEU A 259 35.71 -2.89 13.53
N PRO A 260 35.15 -1.90 12.83
CA PRO A 260 33.70 -1.80 12.66
C PRO A 260 33.16 -3.01 11.89
N TRP A 261 31.96 -3.46 12.23
CA TRP A 261 31.24 -4.46 11.43
C TRP A 261 30.49 -3.76 10.29
N LEU A 262 30.91 -4.01 9.05
CA LEU A 262 30.34 -3.36 7.85
C LEU A 262 29.51 -4.30 6.95
N TYR A 263 29.82 -5.60 6.93
CA TYR A 263 29.25 -6.58 5.99
C TYR A 263 28.64 -7.77 6.71
N TYR A 264 27.52 -8.29 6.20
CA TYR A 264 26.88 -9.52 6.68
C TYR A 264 27.31 -10.75 5.86
N GLY A 265 28.61 -10.83 5.55
CA GLY A 265 29.14 -11.85 4.66
C GLY A 265 30.43 -11.40 4.00
N ASP A 266 31.18 -12.37 3.49
CA ASP A 266 32.38 -12.19 2.66
C ASP A 266 32.09 -12.30 1.15
N GLN A 267 30.93 -12.85 0.78
CA GLN A 267 30.47 -13.00 -0.59
C GLN A 267 28.96 -12.74 -0.72
N PRO A 268 28.46 -12.35 -1.91
CA PRO A 268 27.03 -12.22 -2.17
C PRO A 268 26.29 -13.56 -1.95
N GLY A 269 25.03 -13.47 -1.54
CA GLY A 269 24.10 -14.60 -1.46
C GLY A 269 23.83 -15.18 -0.07
N LEU A 270 24.38 -14.57 0.98
CA LEU A 270 24.08 -14.92 2.38
C LEU A 270 22.86 -14.16 2.95
N ALA A 271 22.22 -13.29 2.18
CA ALA A 271 21.16 -12.39 2.67
C ALA A 271 19.92 -13.12 3.21
N SER A 272 19.51 -14.24 2.60
CA SER A 272 18.37 -15.05 3.07
C SER A 272 18.61 -15.60 4.48
N GLN A 273 19.82 -16.05 4.79
CA GLN A 273 20.19 -16.51 6.14
C GLN A 273 20.10 -15.40 7.19
N VAL A 274 20.41 -14.16 6.80
CA VAL A 274 20.33 -13.01 7.72
C VAL A 274 18.89 -12.56 7.96
N LEU A 275 18.09 -12.55 6.89
CA LEU A 275 16.76 -11.96 6.89
C LEU A 275 15.64 -12.96 7.22
N GLU A 276 15.88 -14.27 7.15
CA GLU A 276 14.82 -15.29 7.30
C GLU A 276 15.16 -16.39 8.30
N ALA A 277 16.43 -16.57 8.71
CA ALA A 277 16.78 -17.66 9.63
C ALA A 277 16.27 -17.46 11.06
N ASN A 278 16.11 -16.21 11.50
CA ASN A 278 15.62 -15.88 12.84
C ASN A 278 14.52 -14.83 12.76
N HIS A 279 13.53 -14.93 13.66
CA HIS A 279 12.50 -13.91 13.85
C HIS A 279 12.93 -12.92 14.95
N PHE A 280 12.39 -11.72 14.89
CA PHE A 280 12.57 -10.72 15.94
C PHE A 280 11.82 -11.16 17.22
N PRO A 281 12.41 -11.03 18.42
CA PRO A 281 11.80 -11.57 19.65
C PRO A 281 10.51 -10.88 20.11
N THR A 282 10.25 -9.64 19.67
CA THR A 282 9.05 -8.89 20.10
C THR A 282 7.85 -9.22 19.23
N ILE A 283 6.70 -9.35 19.87
CA ILE A 283 5.39 -9.49 19.23
C ILE A 283 4.76 -8.10 19.11
N PHE A 284 4.39 -7.72 17.89
CA PHE A 284 3.75 -6.44 17.64
C PHE A 284 2.22 -6.57 17.44
N SER A 285 1.51 -5.49 17.75
CA SER A 285 0.06 -5.37 17.68
C SER A 285 -0.32 -4.02 17.09
N PHE A 286 -1.55 -3.90 16.57
CA PHE A 286 -2.14 -2.61 16.17
C PHE A 286 -2.79 -1.86 17.33
N LYS A 287 -3.14 -2.56 18.42
CA LYS A 287 -3.86 -2.02 19.57
C LYS A 287 -3.25 -2.56 20.85
N GLY A 288 -2.73 -1.71 21.70
CA GLY A 288 -2.07 -2.16 22.93
C GLY A 288 -1.27 -1.06 23.59
N THR A 289 -0.23 -1.45 24.31
CA THR A 289 0.69 -0.48 24.91
C THR A 289 1.64 0.10 23.86
N ASP A 290 2.25 1.24 24.15
CA ASP A 290 3.22 1.89 23.26
C ASP A 290 4.38 0.97 22.82
N LYS A 291 4.71 -0.06 23.62
CA LYS A 291 5.74 -1.05 23.30
C LYS A 291 5.29 -2.05 22.24
N ASP A 292 4.00 -2.31 22.14
CA ASP A 292 3.43 -3.30 21.22
C ASP A 292 3.10 -2.68 19.86
N VAL A 293 2.91 -1.36 19.81
CA VAL A 293 2.43 -0.62 18.63
C VAL A 293 3.50 0.26 17.96
N LYS A 294 4.70 0.39 18.54
CA LYS A 294 5.80 1.22 18.00
C LYS A 294 7.07 0.42 17.76
N LEU A 295 7.74 0.73 16.66
CA LEU A 295 9.07 0.22 16.32
C LEU A 295 10.12 1.14 16.93
N GLN A 296 10.80 0.68 17.97
CA GLN A 296 11.81 1.48 18.69
C GLN A 296 13.17 1.41 18.00
N PHE A 297 13.34 2.20 16.95
CA PHE A 297 14.61 2.29 16.24
C PHE A 297 15.60 3.22 16.93
N ILE A 298 16.84 2.75 17.09
CA ILE A 298 17.94 3.51 17.67
C ILE A 298 19.19 3.39 16.79
N ALA A 299 19.83 4.52 16.51
CA ALA A 299 21.03 4.59 15.68
C ALA A 299 22.26 4.98 16.53
N ALA A 300 23.37 4.30 16.31
CA ALA A 300 24.69 4.78 16.73
C ALA A 300 25.25 5.70 15.63
N SER A 301 25.56 6.95 15.98
CA SER A 301 26.09 7.94 15.03
C SER A 301 27.60 8.14 15.16
N PHE A 302 28.29 8.29 14.02
CA PHE A 302 29.74 8.49 13.94
C PHE A 302 30.08 9.64 12.98
N ASP A 303 31.16 10.36 13.25
CA ASP A 303 31.70 11.38 12.34
C ASP A 303 32.62 10.78 11.25
N ALA A 304 33.03 11.60 10.29
CA ALA A 304 33.94 11.17 9.21
C ALA A 304 35.32 10.71 9.71
N ALA A 305 35.77 11.19 10.87
CA ALA A 305 37.05 10.84 11.48
C ALA A 305 36.97 9.56 12.34
N GLY A 306 35.79 8.94 12.46
CA GLY A 306 35.59 7.69 13.18
C GLY A 306 35.25 7.86 14.67
N ASN A 307 34.97 9.07 15.15
CA ASN A 307 34.54 9.31 16.51
C ASN A 307 33.04 8.97 16.68
N PHE A 308 32.71 8.32 17.80
CA PHE A 308 31.31 8.10 18.19
C PHE A 308 30.70 9.42 18.70
N LEU A 309 29.52 9.76 18.17
CA LEU A 309 28.81 10.98 18.52
C LEU A 309 27.79 10.70 19.63
N THR A 310 26.74 9.92 19.35
CA THR A 310 25.73 9.57 20.35
C THR A 310 24.83 8.42 19.87
N TRP A 311 24.09 7.84 20.81
CA TRP A 311 22.88 7.08 20.51
C TRP A 311 21.73 8.05 20.21
N GLN A 312 20.99 7.82 19.13
CA GLN A 312 19.86 8.66 18.74
C GLN A 312 18.63 7.81 18.43
N ASN A 313 17.50 8.15 19.04
CA ASN A 313 16.20 7.59 18.63
C ASN A 313 15.82 8.21 17.28
N LEU A 314 15.33 7.41 16.34
CA LEU A 314 14.94 7.93 15.03
C LEU A 314 13.69 8.82 15.04
N GLU A 315 12.90 8.81 16.13
CA GLU A 315 11.82 9.78 16.34
C GLU A 315 12.33 11.22 16.19
N GLY A 316 11.50 12.09 15.62
CA GLY A 316 11.89 13.47 15.27
C GLY A 316 12.46 13.63 13.87
N GLY A 317 12.54 12.55 13.08
CA GLY A 317 12.83 12.64 11.65
C GLY A 317 14.30 12.58 11.27
N ILE A 318 15.11 11.80 11.98
CA ILE A 318 16.57 11.77 11.77
C ILE A 318 16.95 11.26 10.38
N LEU A 319 16.23 10.26 9.85
CA LEU A 319 16.48 9.70 8.52
C LEU A 319 15.68 10.39 7.42
N GLN A 320 14.61 11.10 7.79
CA GLN A 320 13.72 11.82 6.90
C GLN A 320 14.34 13.16 6.53
N LEU A 321 14.99 13.23 5.37
CA LEU A 321 15.54 14.50 4.85
C LEU A 321 14.45 15.56 4.58
N CYS A 322 13.19 15.13 4.38
CA CYS A 322 12.07 16.03 4.16
C CYS A 322 11.54 16.60 5.49
N PRO A 323 11.52 17.94 5.66
CA PRO A 323 11.01 18.54 6.88
C PRO A 323 9.49 18.37 6.99
N ASP A 324 9.00 18.04 8.19
CA ASP A 324 7.59 18.03 8.55
C ASP A 324 7.45 18.17 10.09
N THR A 325 6.22 18.18 10.59
CA THR A 325 5.91 18.13 12.02
C THR A 325 6.35 16.80 12.65
N GLN A 326 6.81 16.84 13.90
CA GLN A 326 7.29 15.66 14.62
C GLN A 326 6.24 14.54 14.70
N THR A 327 4.96 14.88 14.87
CA THR A 327 3.85 13.91 14.87
C THR A 327 3.76 13.13 13.55
N LYS A 328 3.91 13.82 12.41
CA LYS A 328 3.90 13.19 11.09
C LYS A 328 5.16 12.38 10.82
N LEU A 329 6.33 12.87 11.20
CA LEU A 329 7.58 12.14 11.04
C LEU A 329 7.59 10.85 11.90
N ASN A 330 7.06 10.91 13.12
CA ASN A 330 6.97 9.76 14.02
C ASN A 330 5.98 8.69 13.56
N ALA A 331 5.00 9.05 12.71
CA ALA A 331 4.06 8.07 12.15
C ALA A 331 4.75 6.97 11.34
N ALA A 332 5.97 7.22 10.83
CA ALA A 332 6.80 6.22 10.16
C ALA A 332 7.14 5.00 11.05
N TYR A 333 7.17 5.19 12.37
CA TYR A 333 7.56 4.16 13.33
C TYR A 333 6.36 3.51 14.03
N ALA A 334 5.13 3.88 13.65
CA ALA A 334 3.92 3.22 14.11
C ALA A 334 3.73 1.89 13.36
N PHE A 335 3.64 0.79 14.11
CA PHE A 335 3.49 -0.54 13.53
C PHE A 335 2.19 -0.68 12.75
N GLY A 336 2.27 -1.21 11.53
CA GLY A 336 1.13 -1.36 10.61
C GLY A 336 0.76 -0.11 9.81
N THR A 337 1.48 1.00 9.99
CA THR A 337 1.22 2.24 9.23
C THR A 337 2.18 2.36 8.04
N THR A 338 1.66 2.23 6.83
CA THR A 338 2.45 2.50 5.62
C THR A 338 2.78 3.99 5.56
N TYR A 339 4.07 4.31 5.53
CA TYR A 339 4.57 5.67 5.50
C TYR A 339 5.25 5.96 4.17
N GLN A 340 4.95 7.13 3.60
CA GLN A 340 5.59 7.64 2.40
C GLN A 340 5.70 9.16 2.48
N GLN A 341 6.91 9.65 2.24
CA GLN A 341 7.22 11.08 2.17
C GLN A 341 8.20 11.31 1.02
N SER A 342 7.95 12.35 0.22
CA SER A 342 8.84 12.76 -0.86
C SER A 342 8.84 14.27 -1.04
N CYS A 343 10.01 14.88 -1.24
CA CYS A 343 10.14 16.32 -1.42
C CYS A 343 11.38 16.66 -2.28
N LYS A 344 11.45 17.92 -2.71
CA LYS A 344 12.65 18.50 -3.34
C LYS A 344 13.42 19.30 -2.32
N ILE A 345 14.72 19.07 -2.23
CA ILE A 345 15.63 19.84 -1.36
C ILE A 345 16.65 20.55 -2.24
N SER A 346 16.86 21.84 -2.00
CA SER A 346 17.89 22.64 -2.68
C SER A 346 19.29 22.19 -2.29
N VAL A 347 20.20 22.15 -3.26
CA VAL A 347 21.60 21.75 -3.03
C VAL A 347 22.31 22.72 -2.06
N SER A 348 22.02 24.02 -2.12
CA SER A 348 22.57 25.01 -1.18
C SER A 348 22.24 24.67 0.27
N LYS A 349 20.97 24.36 0.57
CA LYS A 349 20.54 23.88 1.89
C LYS A 349 21.25 22.60 2.33
N ILE A 350 21.40 21.62 1.44
CA ILE A 350 22.11 20.36 1.76
C ILE A 350 23.56 20.64 2.15
N LEU A 351 24.26 21.52 1.43
CA LEU A 351 25.64 21.89 1.72
C LEU A 351 25.79 22.64 3.05
N GLN A 352 24.77 23.40 3.46
CA GLN A 352 24.74 24.09 4.76
C GLN A 352 24.45 23.13 5.91
N ASP A 353 23.38 22.34 5.80
CA ASP A 353 22.90 21.47 6.87
C ASP A 353 23.76 20.20 7.05
N PHE A 354 24.40 19.73 5.97
CA PHE A 354 25.16 18.47 5.93
C PHE A 354 26.59 18.64 5.40
N ALA A 355 27.28 19.70 5.83
CA ALA A 355 28.67 19.96 5.43
C ALA A 355 29.63 18.82 5.80
N ASN A 356 29.37 18.12 6.92
CA ASN A 356 30.12 16.96 7.37
C ASN A 356 29.21 15.73 7.42
N PRO A 357 29.60 14.59 6.81
CA PRO A 357 28.80 13.37 6.80
C PRO A 357 28.75 12.73 8.18
N ILE A 358 27.55 12.26 8.53
CA ILE A 358 27.29 11.44 9.71
C ILE A 358 26.95 10.03 9.24
N PHE A 359 27.55 9.05 9.89
CA PHE A 359 27.37 7.63 9.61
C PHE A 359 26.51 6.98 10.70
N TYR A 360 25.63 6.08 10.30
CA TYR A 360 24.64 5.44 11.17
C TYR A 360 24.76 3.92 11.11
N ASP A 361 24.80 3.29 12.29
CA ASP A 361 24.50 1.87 12.48
C ASP A 361 23.13 1.76 13.14
N LEU A 362 22.14 1.16 12.46
CA LEU A 362 20.77 1.09 12.97
C LEU A 362 20.46 -0.21 13.72
N PHE A 363 19.69 -0.07 14.80
CA PHE A 363 19.20 -1.16 15.62
C PHE A 363 17.71 -1.01 15.94
N LEU A 364 17.07 -2.13 16.23
CA LEU A 364 15.73 -2.20 16.80
C LEU A 364 15.83 -2.65 18.27
N GLU A 365 15.32 -1.83 19.17
CA GLU A 365 15.34 -2.09 20.61
C GLU A 365 14.24 -3.09 21.01
N TYR A 366 14.56 -4.01 21.92
CA TYR A 366 13.59 -4.91 22.55
C TYR A 366 13.97 -5.26 23.99
N ASN A 367 12.99 -5.68 24.78
CA ASN A 367 13.25 -6.16 26.15
C ASN A 367 13.41 -7.68 26.15
N GLY A 368 14.49 -8.17 26.74
CA GLY A 368 14.63 -9.61 27.00
C GLY A 368 13.79 -10.06 28.20
N ASP A 369 13.65 -11.38 28.36
CA ASP A 369 12.84 -12.00 29.43
C ASP A 369 13.23 -11.54 30.85
N ASN A 370 14.48 -11.13 31.03
CA ASN A 370 15.04 -10.67 32.30
C ASN A 370 14.81 -9.16 32.56
N GLY A 371 14.05 -8.46 31.71
CA GLY A 371 13.83 -7.01 31.78
C GLY A 371 15.00 -6.15 31.29
N GLN A 372 16.08 -6.76 30.82
CA GLN A 372 17.23 -6.06 30.21
C GLN A 372 16.92 -5.65 28.77
N GLN A 373 17.27 -4.42 28.38
CA GLN A 373 17.15 -3.93 27.01
C GLN A 373 18.23 -4.53 26.11
N TYR A 374 17.83 -4.96 24.93
CA TYR A 374 18.67 -5.50 23.87
C TYR A 374 18.42 -4.73 22.56
N LEU A 375 19.42 -4.76 21.69
CA LEU A 375 19.43 -4.17 20.37
C LEU A 375 19.61 -5.27 19.34
N TRP A 376 18.75 -5.27 18.34
CA TRP A 376 18.88 -6.13 17.18
C TRP A 376 19.40 -5.32 15.99
N ALA A 377 20.52 -5.72 15.40
CA ALA A 377 21.13 -5.00 14.29
C ALA A 377 20.25 -5.09 13.03
N VAL A 378 19.99 -3.94 12.39
CA VAL A 378 19.14 -3.83 11.20
C VAL A 378 20.04 -3.82 9.95
N PRO A 379 19.95 -4.82 9.07
CA PRO A 379 20.74 -4.89 7.84
C PRO A 379 20.33 -3.82 6.80
N VAL A 380 21.31 -3.43 5.98
CA VAL A 380 21.18 -2.42 4.93
C VAL A 380 21.49 -3.02 3.55
N LEU A 381 20.51 -2.95 2.65
CA LEU A 381 20.62 -3.23 1.23
C LEU A 381 20.97 -1.93 0.47
N ASN A 382 22.26 -1.72 0.21
CA ASN A 382 22.73 -0.59 -0.60
C ASN A 382 22.62 -0.93 -2.10
N LEU A 383 21.72 -0.27 -2.82
CA LEU A 383 21.48 -0.51 -4.25
C LEU A 383 22.64 -0.05 -5.15
N ASN A 384 23.53 0.80 -4.63
CA ASN A 384 24.70 1.31 -5.34
C ASN A 384 25.97 0.48 -5.08
N LEU A 385 25.90 -0.56 -4.25
CA LEU A 385 27.03 -1.43 -3.95
C LEU A 385 27.43 -2.25 -5.19
N GLN A 386 28.72 -2.20 -5.53
CA GLN A 386 29.32 -3.04 -6.56
C GLN A 386 30.20 -4.12 -5.96
N TYR A 387 30.09 -5.34 -6.47
CA TYR A 387 31.01 -6.44 -6.17
C TYR A 387 31.61 -6.92 -7.49
N SER A 388 32.93 -6.82 -7.63
CA SER A 388 33.65 -7.10 -8.88
C SER A 388 33.03 -6.38 -10.09
N GLU A 389 32.76 -5.08 -9.93
CA GLU A 389 32.16 -4.18 -10.94
C GLU A 389 30.69 -4.47 -11.32
N MET A 390 30.03 -5.43 -10.68
CA MET A 390 28.60 -5.71 -10.88
C MET A 390 27.74 -5.21 -9.72
N PHE A 391 26.57 -4.64 -10.03
CA PHE A 391 25.58 -4.25 -9.02
C PHE A 391 24.81 -5.47 -8.50
N VAL A 392 25.23 -5.99 -7.35
CA VAL A 392 24.68 -7.24 -6.78
C VAL A 392 23.32 -7.07 -6.09
N ASN A 393 22.98 -5.84 -5.70
CA ASN A 393 21.80 -5.52 -4.89
C ASN A 393 20.61 -4.95 -5.69
N GLN A 394 20.69 -4.90 -7.03
CA GLN A 394 19.60 -4.35 -7.87
C GLN A 394 18.57 -5.41 -8.32
N GLY A 395 18.94 -6.70 -8.30
CA GLY A 395 18.03 -7.79 -8.65
C GLY A 395 16.99 -8.05 -7.56
N SER A 396 15.88 -8.69 -7.92
CA SER A 396 14.83 -9.10 -6.98
C SER A 396 15.17 -10.37 -6.17
N ASN A 397 16.19 -11.12 -6.59
CA ASN A 397 16.58 -12.37 -5.95
C ASN A 397 17.46 -12.09 -4.72
N MET A 398 16.93 -12.38 -3.53
CA MET A 398 17.65 -12.23 -2.27
C MET A 398 18.97 -13.01 -2.22
N ASN A 399 19.07 -14.12 -2.94
CA ASN A 399 20.27 -14.96 -2.96
C ASN A 399 21.42 -14.38 -3.80
N THR A 400 21.27 -13.20 -4.40
CA THR A 400 22.38 -12.47 -5.03
C THR A 400 22.86 -11.28 -4.20
N TRP A 401 22.17 -10.95 -3.12
CA TRP A 401 22.43 -9.72 -2.37
C TRP A 401 23.64 -9.85 -1.44
N LEU A 402 24.33 -8.72 -1.26
CA LEU A 402 25.33 -8.51 -0.23
C LEU A 402 24.84 -7.40 0.73
N LEU A 403 24.47 -7.80 1.94
CA LEU A 403 23.97 -6.89 2.96
C LEU A 403 25.12 -6.21 3.71
N THR A 404 24.90 -4.93 4.02
CA THR A 404 25.82 -4.07 4.75
C THR A 404 25.18 -3.60 6.06
N ARG A 405 25.92 -2.88 6.89
CA ARG A 405 25.43 -2.38 8.19
C ARG A 405 25.39 -0.86 8.27
N ARG A 406 26.51 -0.21 7.94
CA ARG A 406 26.68 1.23 8.11
C ARG A 406 26.31 1.99 6.84
N PHE A 407 25.63 3.12 7.02
CA PHE A 407 25.24 4.01 5.92
C PHE A 407 25.31 5.48 6.35
N PHE A 408 25.18 6.39 5.39
CA PHE A 408 25.09 7.85 5.63
C PHE A 408 23.94 8.46 4.81
N LEU A 409 23.51 9.67 5.15
CA LEU A 409 22.46 10.38 4.41
C LEU A 409 23.02 11.28 3.31
N VAL A 410 24.07 12.05 3.61
CA VAL A 410 24.72 12.96 2.67
C VAL A 410 26.22 12.87 2.85
N ASP A 411 26.94 12.79 1.73
CA ASP A 411 28.39 12.90 1.66
C ASP A 411 28.78 14.10 0.79
N ALA A 412 29.27 15.14 1.47
CA ALA A 412 29.82 16.37 0.89
C ALA A 412 31.35 16.46 1.04
N LEU A 413 32.02 15.41 1.55
CA LEU A 413 33.47 15.40 1.75
C LEU A 413 34.21 14.63 0.65
N SER A 414 33.70 13.47 0.23
CA SER A 414 34.40 12.64 -0.75
C SER A 414 34.57 13.34 -2.10
N GLY A 415 33.59 14.15 -2.52
CA GLY A 415 33.65 14.89 -3.78
C GLY A 415 34.37 16.24 -3.72
N LYS A 416 35.04 16.58 -2.61
CA LYS A 416 35.97 17.73 -2.56
C LYS A 416 37.28 17.37 -3.27
N GLU A 417 37.51 17.99 -4.42
CA GLU A 417 38.65 17.70 -5.28
C GLU A 417 39.86 18.56 -4.87
N ASN A 418 40.98 17.89 -4.55
CA ASN A 418 42.29 18.46 -4.18
C ASN A 418 42.35 19.31 -2.89
N ASP A 419 41.32 20.09 -2.55
CA ASP A 419 41.30 21.02 -1.41
C ASP A 419 40.03 20.86 -0.56
N LEU A 420 40.20 20.73 0.77
CA LEU A 420 39.11 20.60 1.74
C LEU A 420 38.36 21.92 1.99
N GLY A 421 39.00 23.06 1.75
CA GLY A 421 38.42 24.40 1.95
C GLY A 421 37.47 24.84 0.84
N LYS A 422 37.45 24.13 -0.31
CA LYS A 422 36.57 24.43 -1.44
C LYS A 422 35.23 23.71 -1.34
N LEU A 423 34.25 24.22 -2.09
CA LEU A 423 32.98 23.52 -2.30
C LEU A 423 33.23 22.18 -3.01
N PRO A 424 32.48 21.13 -2.66
CA PRO A 424 32.59 19.84 -3.33
C PRO A 424 32.16 19.96 -4.79
N ARG A 425 32.87 19.27 -5.68
CA ARG A 425 32.50 19.16 -7.10
C ARG A 425 31.29 18.24 -7.28
N VAL A 426 31.22 17.17 -6.48
CA VAL A 426 30.11 16.22 -6.47
C VAL A 426 29.67 15.98 -5.03
N ILE A 427 28.37 15.86 -4.80
CA ILE A 427 27.82 15.35 -3.54
C ILE A 427 27.05 14.07 -3.80
N ARG A 428 27.01 13.20 -2.79
CA ARG A 428 26.25 11.96 -2.83
C ARG A 428 25.17 11.98 -1.76
N ILE A 429 23.92 11.74 -2.15
CA ILE A 429 22.76 11.87 -1.27
C ILE A 429 21.95 10.57 -1.30
N ALA A 430 21.50 10.10 -0.13
CA ALA A 430 20.52 9.02 -0.02
C ALA A 430 19.15 9.52 -0.53
N SER A 431 18.90 9.33 -1.82
CA SER A 431 17.70 9.82 -2.50
C SER A 431 16.47 8.96 -2.25
N LYS A 432 16.66 7.69 -1.90
CA LYS A 432 15.58 6.79 -1.50
C LYS A 432 16.00 5.95 -0.31
N ILE A 433 15.22 6.00 0.76
CA ILE A 433 15.35 5.12 1.93
C ILE A 433 14.01 4.42 2.14
N THR A 434 14.03 3.10 2.17
CA THR A 434 12.84 2.27 2.41
C THR A 434 13.11 1.30 3.55
N ILE A 435 12.28 1.31 4.59
CA ILE A 435 12.28 0.29 5.65
C ILE A 435 11.20 -0.73 5.31
N SER A 436 11.61 -1.95 4.96
CA SER A 436 10.70 -3.08 4.70
C SER A 436 10.59 -3.96 5.93
N ILE A 437 9.34 -4.22 6.36
CA ILE A 437 9.02 -5.06 7.51
C ILE A 437 8.22 -6.26 7.02
N ARG A 438 8.77 -7.45 7.19
CA ARG A 438 8.16 -8.71 6.72
C ARG A 438 7.58 -9.50 7.89
N LEU A 439 6.32 -9.88 7.80
CA LEU A 439 5.67 -10.74 8.80
C LEU A 439 6.15 -12.20 8.65
N VAL A 440 6.33 -12.88 9.78
CA VAL A 440 6.67 -14.31 9.79
C VAL A 440 5.43 -15.13 9.48
N SER A 441 5.48 -15.89 8.38
CA SER A 441 4.39 -16.74 7.91
C SER A 441 3.91 -17.73 8.99
N HIS A 442 2.61 -18.02 9.00
CA HIS A 442 1.95 -19.06 9.84
C HIS A 442 2.00 -18.86 11.36
N THR A 443 2.46 -17.72 11.86
CA THR A 443 2.55 -17.49 13.32
C THR A 443 1.34 -16.78 13.92
N GLN A 444 0.61 -16.00 13.12
CA GLN A 444 -0.62 -15.25 13.50
C GLN A 444 -0.50 -14.41 14.78
N ARG A 445 0.71 -13.99 15.14
CA ARG A 445 1.01 -13.29 16.41
C ARG A 445 1.83 -12.02 16.21
N GLY A 446 1.81 -11.40 15.03
CA GLY A 446 2.55 -10.15 14.81
C GLY A 446 4.07 -10.26 14.94
N MET A 447 4.64 -11.46 14.77
CA MET A 447 6.08 -11.65 14.74
C MET A 447 6.64 -11.24 13.38
N ILE A 448 7.74 -10.51 13.39
CA ILE A 448 8.40 -10.02 12.18
C ILE A 448 9.78 -10.65 12.00
N TYR A 449 10.21 -10.75 10.76
CA TYR A 449 11.62 -10.93 10.46
C TYR A 449 12.39 -9.63 10.75
N PRO A 450 13.73 -9.67 10.89
CA PRO A 450 14.55 -8.48 11.01
C PRO A 450 14.19 -7.47 9.91
N PRO A 451 13.85 -6.21 10.26
CA PRO A 451 13.57 -5.19 9.25
C PRO A 451 14.77 -5.02 8.31
N LEU A 452 14.49 -4.67 7.06
CA LEU A 452 15.52 -4.40 6.06
C LEU A 452 15.45 -2.92 5.66
N ILE A 453 16.58 -2.23 5.70
CA ILE A 453 16.69 -0.88 5.12
C ILE A 453 17.22 -1.02 3.71
N THR A 454 16.51 -0.50 2.73
CA THR A 454 17.00 -0.36 1.35
C THR A 454 17.36 1.09 1.10
N ILE A 455 18.57 1.34 0.61
CA ILE A 455 19.06 2.70 0.31
C ILE A 455 19.50 2.80 -1.13
N ALA A 456 19.03 3.84 -1.81
CA ALA A 456 19.56 4.29 -3.09
C ALA A 456 20.25 5.65 -2.91
N TYR A 457 21.46 5.76 -3.44
CA TYR A 457 22.24 6.98 -3.50
C TYR A 457 22.18 7.61 -4.88
N THR A 458 22.13 8.94 -4.92
CA THR A 458 22.22 9.75 -6.13
C THR A 458 23.45 10.65 -6.07
N ASP A 459 24.25 10.63 -7.14
CA ASP A 459 25.41 11.49 -7.32
C ASP A 459 24.99 12.79 -8.03
N VAL A 460 25.34 13.95 -7.47
CA VAL A 460 24.92 15.26 -7.97
C VAL A 460 26.14 16.13 -8.24
N LEU A 461 26.29 16.57 -9.49
CA LEU A 461 27.34 17.51 -9.89
C LEU A 461 26.96 18.93 -9.44
N VAL A 462 27.79 19.52 -8.59
CA VAL A 462 27.56 20.85 -8.02
C VAL A 462 28.05 21.90 -9.01
N GLN A 463 27.11 22.64 -9.61
CA GLN A 463 27.41 23.74 -10.53
C GLN A 463 26.81 25.06 -10.01
N ASN A 464 25.49 25.08 -9.81
CA ASN A 464 24.74 26.23 -9.30
C ASN A 464 23.88 25.79 -8.10
N PRO A 465 24.43 25.77 -6.88
CA PRO A 465 23.76 25.24 -5.69
C PRO A 465 22.40 25.86 -5.38
N GLU A 466 22.21 27.14 -5.73
CA GLU A 466 20.98 27.89 -5.44
C GLU A 466 19.79 27.51 -6.34
N THR A 467 20.04 27.02 -7.55
CA THR A 467 18.99 26.64 -8.50
C THR A 467 18.81 25.13 -8.62
N GLN A 468 19.81 24.36 -8.19
CA GLN A 468 19.78 22.90 -8.22
C GLN A 468 18.97 22.35 -7.03
N SER A 469 18.12 21.36 -7.31
CA SER A 469 17.38 20.62 -6.29
C SER A 469 17.39 19.12 -6.56
N VAL A 470 17.25 18.33 -5.51
CA VAL A 470 17.30 16.87 -5.53
C VAL A 470 16.01 16.32 -4.96
N MET A 471 15.42 15.34 -5.63
CA MET A 471 14.28 14.58 -5.11
C MET A 471 14.79 13.56 -4.08
N VAL A 472 14.21 13.59 -2.89
CA VAL A 472 14.45 12.59 -1.85
C VAL A 472 13.14 11.96 -1.42
N SER A 473 13.20 10.70 -1.01
CA SER A 473 12.04 9.93 -0.57
C SER A 473 12.39 9.02 0.60
N PHE A 474 11.47 8.95 1.56
CA PHE A 474 11.54 8.05 2.69
C PHE A 474 10.22 7.27 2.79
N SER A 475 10.29 5.95 2.95
CA SER A 475 9.11 5.11 3.06
C SER A 475 9.27 3.96 4.05
N VAL A 476 8.16 3.54 4.65
CA VAL A 476 8.06 2.33 5.48
C VAL A 476 6.96 1.47 4.91
N SER A 477 7.30 0.23 4.53
CA SER A 477 6.40 -0.71 3.88
C SER A 477 6.32 -2.02 4.65
N TYR A 478 5.12 -2.59 4.65
CA TYR A 478 4.80 -3.84 5.30
C TYR A 478 4.52 -4.90 4.26
N GLU A 479 5.11 -6.07 4.46
CA GLU A 479 5.13 -7.14 3.48
C GLU A 479 4.74 -8.47 4.13
N MET A 480 3.95 -9.26 3.41
CA MET A 480 3.55 -10.59 3.83
C MET A 480 3.48 -11.49 2.59
N ASN A 481 3.82 -12.76 2.77
CA ASN A 481 3.62 -13.75 1.71
C ASN A 481 2.10 -13.97 1.48
N GLN A 482 1.62 -13.60 0.30
CA GLN A 482 0.20 -13.70 -0.10
C GLN A 482 -0.11 -14.96 -0.92
N SER A 483 0.85 -15.89 -1.08
CA SER A 483 0.66 -17.09 -1.91
C SER A 483 -0.56 -17.93 -1.51
N GLU A 484 -0.81 -18.08 -0.21
CA GLU A 484 -1.98 -18.82 0.28
C GLU A 484 -3.30 -18.13 -0.10
N ALA A 485 -3.38 -16.80 0.03
CA ALA A 485 -4.55 -16.02 -0.36
C ALA A 485 -4.78 -16.06 -1.88
N GLN A 486 -3.70 -16.06 -2.68
CA GLN A 486 -3.78 -16.20 -4.13
C GLN A 486 -4.32 -17.57 -4.54
N ILE A 487 -3.79 -18.66 -3.96
CA ILE A 487 -4.28 -20.03 -4.21
C ILE A 487 -5.76 -20.16 -3.85
N GLN A 488 -6.20 -19.59 -2.72
CA GLN A 488 -7.61 -19.61 -2.31
C GLN A 488 -8.51 -18.84 -3.29
N THR A 489 -8.02 -17.70 -3.80
CA THR A 489 -8.74 -16.91 -4.80
C THR A 489 -8.86 -17.67 -6.13
N ASP A 490 -7.78 -18.32 -6.57
CA ASP A 490 -7.76 -19.11 -7.82
C ASP A 490 -8.70 -20.32 -7.74
N ILE A 491 -8.70 -21.04 -6.62
CA ILE A 491 -9.63 -22.16 -6.38
C ILE A 491 -11.07 -21.66 -6.43
N THR A 492 -11.36 -20.53 -5.75
CA THR A 492 -12.71 -19.96 -5.71
C THR A 492 -13.16 -19.52 -7.10
N LEU A 493 -12.27 -18.92 -7.89
CA LEU A 493 -12.54 -18.52 -9.27
C LEU A 493 -12.82 -19.74 -10.15
N GLY A 494 -12.03 -20.82 -10.02
CA GLY A 494 -12.24 -22.06 -10.76
C GLY A 494 -13.59 -22.71 -10.46
N VAL A 495 -13.95 -22.83 -9.18
CA VAL A 495 -15.22 -23.44 -8.75
C VAL A 495 -16.43 -22.59 -9.17
N LEU A 496 -16.43 -21.30 -8.83
CA LEU A 496 -17.55 -20.42 -9.18
C LEU A 496 -17.66 -20.17 -10.69
N GLY A 497 -16.53 -20.14 -11.40
CA GLY A 497 -16.50 -20.09 -12.86
C GLY A 497 -17.12 -21.32 -13.50
N GLY A 498 -16.82 -22.52 -12.99
CA GLY A 498 -17.47 -23.77 -13.42
C GLY A 498 -18.98 -23.76 -13.18
N LEU A 499 -19.42 -23.28 -12.01
CA LEU A 499 -20.85 -23.10 -11.72
C LEU A 499 -21.51 -22.07 -12.63
N ALA A 500 -20.80 -20.99 -12.99
CA ALA A 500 -21.29 -19.99 -13.94
C ALA A 500 -21.53 -20.58 -15.34
N VAL A 501 -20.66 -21.49 -15.82
CA VAL A 501 -20.87 -22.21 -17.08
C VAL A 501 -22.16 -23.04 -17.02
N LEU A 502 -22.34 -23.83 -15.96
CA LEU A 502 -23.55 -24.66 -15.80
C LEU A 502 -24.82 -23.80 -15.72
N TRP A 503 -24.77 -22.69 -14.99
CA TRP A 503 -25.88 -21.76 -14.87
C TRP A 503 -26.22 -21.06 -16.19
N SER A 504 -25.20 -20.69 -16.96
CA SER A 504 -25.37 -20.11 -18.31
C SER A 504 -25.90 -21.11 -19.32
N LEU A 505 -25.52 -22.39 -19.21
CA LEU A 505 -26.08 -23.46 -20.03
C LEU A 505 -27.57 -23.64 -19.73
N LEU A 506 -27.97 -23.65 -18.44
CA LEU A 506 -29.37 -23.73 -18.04
C LEU A 506 -30.18 -22.53 -18.57
N LYS A 507 -29.65 -21.31 -18.47
CA LYS A 507 -30.30 -20.12 -19.05
C LYS A 507 -30.41 -20.16 -20.56
N THR A 508 -29.39 -20.66 -21.24
CA THR A 508 -29.43 -20.86 -22.70
C THR A 508 -30.45 -21.91 -23.09
N ALA A 509 -30.52 -23.03 -22.36
CA ALA A 509 -31.51 -24.08 -22.59
C ALA A 509 -32.94 -23.55 -22.40
N GLY A 510 -33.18 -22.81 -21.32
CA GLY A 510 -34.47 -22.13 -21.09
C GLY A 510 -34.81 -21.12 -22.18
N TRP A 511 -33.87 -20.26 -22.58
CA TRP A 511 -34.06 -19.32 -23.69
C TRP A 511 -34.37 -20.02 -25.02
N LYS A 512 -33.66 -21.12 -25.32
CA LYS A 512 -33.84 -21.86 -26.56
C LYS A 512 -35.22 -22.52 -26.62
N ARG A 513 -35.67 -23.13 -25.52
CA ARG A 513 -37.03 -23.66 -25.35
C ARG A 513 -38.09 -22.58 -25.58
N ARG A 514 -37.91 -21.40 -24.97
CA ARG A 514 -38.81 -20.24 -25.13
C ARG A 514 -38.83 -19.64 -26.53
N THR A 515 -37.82 -19.92 -27.34
CA THR A 515 -37.75 -19.51 -28.75
C THR A 515 -38.44 -20.52 -29.68
N GLY A 516 -38.70 -21.75 -29.22
CA GLY A 516 -39.41 -22.78 -29.99
C GLY A 516 -38.58 -23.43 -31.12
N SER A 517 -37.25 -23.31 -31.07
CA SER A 517 -36.32 -23.91 -32.04
C SER A 517 -35.54 -25.04 -31.36
N SER A 518 -35.47 -26.21 -32.01
CA SER A 518 -34.73 -27.39 -31.52
C SER A 518 -33.29 -27.48 -32.04
N ILE A 519 -32.89 -26.62 -32.99
CA ILE A 519 -31.58 -26.68 -33.64
C ILE A 519 -30.59 -25.74 -32.93
N ILE A 520 -29.42 -26.25 -32.54
CA ILE A 520 -28.33 -25.41 -32.04
C ILE A 520 -27.70 -24.67 -33.23
N ASP A 521 -28.00 -23.37 -33.32
CA ASP A 521 -27.49 -22.46 -34.34
C ASP A 521 -26.38 -21.55 -33.77
N LEU A 522 -25.68 -20.83 -34.65
CA LEU A 522 -24.65 -19.86 -34.23
C LEU A 522 -25.23 -18.79 -33.29
N GLN A 523 -26.51 -18.44 -33.45
CA GLN A 523 -27.22 -17.52 -32.56
C GLN A 523 -27.33 -18.06 -31.13
N THR A 524 -27.56 -19.36 -30.95
CA THR A 524 -27.61 -20.01 -29.64
C THR A 524 -26.25 -19.98 -28.97
N VAL A 525 -25.18 -20.24 -29.72
CA VAL A 525 -23.80 -20.13 -29.20
C VAL A 525 -23.49 -18.70 -28.77
N PHE A 526 -23.83 -17.71 -29.60
CA PHE A 526 -23.63 -16.30 -29.25
C PHE A 526 -24.44 -15.90 -28.01
N LYS A 527 -25.69 -16.37 -27.90
CA LYS A 527 -26.52 -16.11 -26.72
C LYS A 527 -25.94 -16.72 -25.46
N PHE A 528 -25.42 -17.95 -25.54
CA PHE A 528 -24.70 -18.58 -24.44
C PHE A 528 -23.49 -17.75 -24.00
N LEU A 529 -22.66 -17.27 -24.94
CA LEU A 529 -21.50 -16.45 -24.62
C LEU A 529 -21.88 -15.15 -23.89
N LEU A 530 -22.99 -14.51 -24.28
CA LEU A 530 -23.45 -13.30 -23.60
C LEU A 530 -24.03 -13.58 -22.20
N PHE A 531 -24.77 -14.68 -22.03
CA PHE A 531 -25.22 -15.11 -20.70
C PHE A 531 -24.03 -15.48 -19.80
N TYR A 532 -23.05 -16.18 -20.36
CA TYR A 532 -21.82 -16.55 -19.68
C TYR A 532 -20.99 -15.35 -19.27
N ALA A 533 -20.82 -14.36 -20.16
CA ALA A 533 -20.20 -13.09 -19.81
C ALA A 533 -20.86 -12.47 -18.56
N GLY A 534 -22.19 -12.43 -18.53
CA GLY A 534 -22.94 -11.90 -17.40
C GLY A 534 -22.80 -12.68 -16.09
N ASP A 535 -22.78 -14.01 -16.15
CA ASP A 535 -22.58 -14.84 -14.96
C ASP A 535 -21.14 -14.77 -14.44
N LEU A 536 -20.18 -14.81 -15.35
CA LEU A 536 -18.77 -14.64 -15.04
C LEU A 536 -18.51 -13.25 -14.42
N ALA A 537 -19.19 -12.20 -14.89
CA ALA A 537 -19.15 -10.89 -14.27
C ALA A 537 -19.63 -10.90 -12.81
N ASN A 538 -20.71 -11.62 -12.52
CA ASN A 538 -21.21 -11.77 -11.15
C ASN A 538 -20.20 -12.54 -10.28
N VAL A 539 -19.54 -13.57 -10.83
CA VAL A 539 -18.48 -14.31 -10.12
C VAL A 539 -17.33 -13.39 -9.75
N PHE A 540 -16.78 -12.64 -10.71
CA PHE A 540 -15.71 -11.67 -10.44
C PHE A 540 -16.15 -10.62 -9.41
N PHE A 541 -17.39 -10.14 -9.49
CA PHE A 541 -17.93 -9.18 -8.51
C PHE A 541 -18.02 -9.79 -7.10
N ILE A 542 -18.55 -11.00 -6.95
CA ILE A 542 -18.67 -11.67 -5.64
C ILE A 542 -17.29 -11.90 -5.03
N ILE A 543 -16.32 -12.38 -5.82
CA ILE A 543 -14.95 -12.61 -5.36
C ILE A 543 -14.31 -11.29 -4.93
N THR A 544 -14.35 -10.26 -5.77
CA THR A 544 -13.72 -8.97 -5.46
C THR A 544 -14.36 -8.28 -4.24
N VAL A 545 -15.69 -8.35 -4.09
CA VAL A 545 -16.39 -7.85 -2.90
C VAL A 545 -16.02 -8.65 -1.66
N GLY A 546 -16.01 -9.97 -1.74
CA GLY A 546 -15.61 -10.86 -0.64
C GLY A 546 -14.19 -10.57 -0.18
N THR A 547 -13.24 -10.48 -1.11
CA THR A 547 -11.84 -10.16 -0.83
C THR A 547 -11.68 -8.74 -0.27
N GLY A 548 -12.41 -7.75 -0.81
CA GLY A 548 -12.39 -6.37 -0.29
C GLY A 548 -12.91 -6.28 1.15
N ILE A 549 -14.02 -6.96 1.46
CA ILE A 549 -14.58 -7.02 2.82
C ILE A 549 -13.67 -7.81 3.75
N TYR A 550 -13.09 -8.92 3.30
CA TYR A 550 -12.11 -9.70 4.06
C TYR A 550 -10.96 -8.80 4.52
N TRP A 551 -10.29 -8.11 3.60
CA TRP A 551 -9.19 -7.22 3.96
C TRP A 551 -9.63 -6.07 4.85
N LEU A 552 -10.79 -5.49 4.59
CA LEU A 552 -11.34 -4.43 5.42
C LEU A 552 -11.52 -4.87 6.87
N VAL A 553 -12.18 -6.01 7.09
CA VAL A 553 -12.47 -6.52 8.44
C VAL A 553 -11.19 -7.00 9.10
N PHE A 554 -10.44 -7.90 8.45
CA PHE A 554 -9.27 -8.50 9.08
C PHE A 554 -8.18 -7.45 9.33
N PHE A 555 -7.82 -6.59 8.37
CA PHE A 555 -6.78 -5.59 8.62
C PHE A 555 -7.19 -4.54 9.68
N LYS A 556 -8.40 -3.97 9.60
CA LYS A 556 -8.80 -2.88 10.51
C LYS A 556 -9.30 -3.34 11.87
N ALA A 557 -9.84 -4.56 11.99
CA ALA A 557 -10.40 -5.07 13.24
C ALA A 557 -9.43 -5.97 14.04
N GLN A 558 -8.23 -6.25 13.51
CA GLN A 558 -7.22 -7.06 14.20
C GLN A 558 -6.74 -6.43 15.51
N GLN A 559 -6.64 -7.26 16.56
CA GLN A 559 -5.88 -6.96 17.78
C GLN A 559 -4.44 -7.48 17.63
N PHE A 560 -4.27 -8.77 17.34
CA PHE A 560 -2.97 -9.33 16.96
C PHE A 560 -2.82 -9.30 15.45
N VAL A 561 -1.63 -8.93 14.97
CA VAL A 561 -1.39 -8.81 13.53
C VAL A 561 -1.22 -10.18 12.93
N SER A 562 -2.27 -10.63 12.23
CA SER A 562 -2.28 -11.91 11.51
C SER A 562 -2.19 -11.71 10.01
N VAL A 563 -2.62 -10.55 9.49
CA VAL A 563 -2.68 -10.30 8.05
C VAL A 563 -2.29 -8.86 7.72
N LEU A 564 -1.38 -8.65 6.76
CA LEU A 564 -0.99 -7.34 6.24
C LEU A 564 -1.55 -7.11 4.83
N LEU A 565 -1.82 -5.86 4.47
CA LEU A 565 -2.34 -5.49 3.16
C LEU A 565 -1.41 -5.95 2.02
N PRO A 566 -1.98 -6.35 0.86
CA PRO A 566 -1.19 -6.62 -0.34
C PRO A 566 -0.42 -5.39 -0.83
N LEU A 567 0.75 -5.62 -1.42
CA LEU A 567 1.53 -4.57 -2.06
C LEU A 567 0.80 -4.04 -3.31
N PRO A 568 1.07 -2.79 -3.75
CA PRO A 568 0.45 -2.23 -4.94
C PRO A 568 0.58 -3.09 -6.22
N SER A 569 1.69 -3.84 -6.37
CA SER A 569 1.88 -4.78 -7.47
C SER A 569 0.96 -6.01 -7.38
N GLN A 570 0.66 -6.48 -6.17
CA GLN A 570 -0.27 -7.58 -5.92
C GLN A 570 -1.73 -7.14 -6.07
N GLU A 571 -2.03 -5.85 -5.90
CA GLU A 571 -3.36 -5.29 -6.14
C GLU A 571 -3.70 -5.19 -7.66
N GLU A 572 -2.74 -5.37 -8.58
CA GLU A 572 -3.00 -5.27 -10.03
C GLU A 572 -3.95 -6.37 -10.55
N ASP A 573 -3.78 -7.61 -10.08
CA ASP A 573 -4.67 -8.72 -10.42
C ASP A 573 -6.10 -8.45 -9.92
N PHE A 574 -6.22 -7.92 -8.70
CA PHE A 574 -7.50 -7.53 -8.11
C PHE A 574 -8.21 -6.44 -8.93
N VAL A 575 -7.48 -5.41 -9.37
CA VAL A 575 -8.01 -4.35 -10.24
C VAL A 575 -8.46 -4.93 -11.59
N THR A 576 -7.70 -5.88 -12.13
CA THR A 576 -8.04 -6.56 -13.39
C THR A 576 -9.37 -7.32 -13.28
N TYR A 577 -9.62 -8.03 -12.18
CA TYR A 577 -10.90 -8.70 -11.95
C TYR A 577 -12.08 -7.73 -11.88
N ILE A 578 -11.91 -6.56 -11.25
CA ILE A 578 -12.95 -5.53 -11.22
C ILE A 578 -13.23 -5.00 -12.64
N ALA A 579 -12.19 -4.74 -13.43
CA ALA A 579 -12.32 -4.28 -14.81
C ALA A 579 -13.05 -5.31 -15.69
N CYS A 580 -12.73 -6.60 -15.53
CA CYS A 580 -13.43 -7.70 -16.19
C CYS A 580 -14.90 -7.78 -15.75
N ALA A 581 -15.18 -7.70 -14.45
CA ALA A 581 -16.54 -7.70 -13.93
C ALA A 581 -17.38 -6.59 -14.55
N PHE A 582 -16.86 -5.36 -14.56
CA PHE A 582 -17.55 -4.20 -15.14
C PHE A 582 -17.80 -4.37 -16.64
N SER A 583 -16.77 -4.73 -17.41
CA SER A 583 -16.86 -4.82 -18.88
C SER A 583 -17.84 -5.90 -19.33
N LEU A 584 -17.78 -7.08 -18.70
CA LEU A 584 -18.69 -8.18 -19.00
C LEU A 584 -20.13 -7.88 -18.54
N LYS A 585 -20.31 -7.19 -17.41
CA LYS A 585 -21.63 -6.78 -16.94
C LYS A 585 -22.27 -5.72 -17.84
N ALA A 586 -21.48 -4.77 -18.34
CA ALA A 586 -21.93 -3.78 -19.31
C ALA A 586 -22.41 -4.45 -20.62
N LEU A 587 -21.69 -5.48 -21.09
CA LEU A 587 -22.10 -6.26 -22.26
C LEU A 587 -23.43 -6.99 -22.01
N GLN A 588 -23.60 -7.64 -20.85
CA GLN A 588 -24.86 -8.27 -20.47
C GLN A 588 -26.00 -7.25 -20.36
N PHE A 589 -25.74 -6.08 -19.79
CA PHE A 589 -26.72 -5.00 -19.67
C PHE A 589 -27.18 -4.50 -21.04
N LEU A 590 -26.26 -4.33 -21.99
CA LEU A 590 -26.61 -3.97 -23.37
C LEU A 590 -27.49 -5.05 -24.03
N GLN A 591 -27.18 -6.32 -23.83
CA GLN A 591 -28.04 -7.42 -24.30
C GLN A 591 -29.44 -7.35 -23.67
N LEU A 592 -29.53 -7.05 -22.37
CA LEU A 592 -30.80 -6.91 -21.68
C LEU A 592 -31.61 -5.74 -22.27
N LEU A 593 -30.98 -4.60 -22.49
CA LEU A 593 -31.60 -3.42 -23.11
C LEU A 593 -32.13 -3.74 -24.52
N VAL A 594 -31.30 -4.37 -25.36
CA VAL A 594 -31.74 -4.81 -26.70
C VAL A 594 -32.93 -5.76 -26.59
N SER A 595 -32.90 -6.70 -25.64
CA SER A 595 -34.00 -7.67 -25.44
C SER A 595 -35.29 -6.97 -24.98
N GLN A 596 -35.20 -5.92 -24.15
CA GLN A 596 -36.34 -5.11 -23.72
C GLN A 596 -36.94 -4.29 -24.86
N LEU A 597 -36.11 -3.77 -25.77
CA LEU A 597 -36.56 -3.00 -26.94
C LEU A 597 -37.21 -3.88 -28.03
N THR A 598 -37.04 -5.21 -27.97
CA THR A 598 -37.56 -6.16 -28.97
C THR A 598 -38.77 -6.96 -28.50
N ILE A 599 -39.43 -6.57 -27.39
CA ILE A 599 -40.61 -7.28 -26.87
C ILE A 599 -41.83 -6.97 -27.74
N ASP A 600 -42.59 -8.01 -28.10
CA ASP A 600 -43.88 -7.85 -28.77
C ASP A 600 -44.97 -7.65 -27.70
N ILE A 601 -45.69 -6.53 -27.76
CA ILE A 601 -46.79 -6.21 -26.83
C ILE A 601 -48.05 -5.95 -27.64
N PHE A 602 -49.14 -6.61 -27.27
CA PHE A 602 -50.45 -6.40 -27.85
C PHE A 602 -51.51 -6.18 -26.76
N PHE A 603 -52.29 -5.11 -26.89
CA PHE A 603 -53.41 -4.80 -26.03
C PHE A 603 -54.70 -5.33 -26.65
N ILE A 604 -55.32 -6.32 -26.03
CA ILE A 604 -56.57 -6.93 -26.46
C ILE A 604 -57.72 -6.12 -25.89
N ASP A 605 -58.48 -5.45 -26.76
CA ASP A 605 -59.65 -4.68 -26.36
C ASP A 605 -60.91 -5.53 -26.47
N TRP A 606 -61.56 -5.78 -25.33
CA TRP A 606 -62.76 -6.60 -25.23
C TRP A 606 -64.06 -5.81 -25.45
N GLU A 607 -63.98 -4.49 -25.59
CA GLU A 607 -65.16 -3.64 -25.74
C GLU A 607 -65.88 -3.89 -27.06
N ARG A 608 -67.20 -3.99 -26.97
CA ARG A 608 -68.07 -4.24 -28.12
C ARG A 608 -68.72 -2.95 -28.59
N PRO A 609 -68.91 -2.77 -29.90
CA PRO A 609 -69.56 -1.57 -30.43
C PRO A 609 -71.00 -1.45 -29.90
N LYS A 610 -71.29 -0.36 -29.17
CA LYS A 610 -72.62 -0.07 -28.63
C LYS A 610 -73.50 0.57 -29.72
N GLY A 611 -74.29 -0.27 -30.40
CA GLY A 611 -75.28 0.16 -31.40
C GLY A 611 -74.77 0.21 -32.84
N LYS A 612 -75.65 0.66 -33.76
CA LYS A 612 -75.37 0.78 -35.20
C LYS A 612 -75.44 2.25 -35.61
N VAL A 613 -74.41 2.74 -36.27
CA VAL A 613 -74.37 4.08 -36.87
C VAL A 613 -74.69 3.96 -38.36
N LEU A 614 -75.56 4.83 -38.86
CA LEU A 614 -75.89 4.91 -40.28
C LEU A 614 -74.75 5.65 -40.99
N LYS A 615 -73.96 4.93 -41.80
CA LYS A 615 -72.95 5.54 -42.66
C LYS A 615 -73.57 5.78 -44.04
N ALA A 616 -73.72 7.03 -44.44
CA ALA A 616 -74.01 7.38 -45.82
C ALA A 616 -72.74 7.17 -46.65
N VAL A 617 -72.80 6.31 -47.67
CA VAL A 617 -71.74 6.18 -48.68
C VAL A 617 -72.12 7.13 -49.81
N GLU A 618 -71.25 8.07 -50.16
CA GLU A 618 -71.44 8.88 -51.37
C GLU A 618 -71.38 7.96 -52.60
N GLY A 619 -72.49 7.87 -53.34
CA GLY A 619 -72.50 7.32 -54.70
C GLY A 619 -73.57 6.26 -55.03
N GLU A 620 -74.07 5.49 -54.07
CA GLU A 620 -75.16 4.53 -54.31
C GLU A 620 -76.07 4.48 -53.07
N GLY A 621 -77.37 4.71 -53.24
CA GLY A 621 -78.39 4.85 -52.18
C GLY A 621 -78.68 3.60 -51.33
N VAL A 622 -77.65 2.81 -51.00
CA VAL A 622 -77.72 1.66 -50.11
C VAL A 622 -77.24 2.07 -48.72
N ILE A 623 -78.19 2.23 -47.80
CA ILE A 623 -77.93 2.47 -46.38
C ILE A 623 -77.36 1.18 -45.76
N LYS A 624 -76.04 1.12 -45.53
CA LYS A 624 -75.41 0.04 -44.75
C LYS A 624 -75.32 0.45 -43.28
N SER A 625 -75.96 -0.31 -42.40
CA SER A 625 -75.79 -0.14 -40.95
C SER A 625 -74.37 -0.62 -40.56
N ALA A 626 -73.50 0.30 -40.16
CA ALA A 626 -72.19 -0.04 -39.63
C ALA A 626 -72.25 -0.07 -38.10
N ALA A 627 -71.50 -0.94 -37.44
CA ALA A 627 -71.40 -0.91 -35.99
C ALA A 627 -70.74 0.41 -35.53
N ALA A 628 -71.19 0.97 -34.40
CA ALA A 628 -70.58 2.17 -33.83
C ALA A 628 -69.08 1.96 -33.55
N PRO A 629 -68.19 2.93 -33.79
CA PRO A 629 -66.77 2.77 -33.49
C PRO A 629 -66.54 2.67 -31.97
N VAL A 630 -65.63 1.78 -31.56
CA VAL A 630 -65.19 1.64 -30.17
C VAL A 630 -64.13 2.69 -29.85
N SER A 631 -64.16 3.25 -28.63
CA SER A 631 -63.18 4.24 -28.17
C SER A 631 -61.79 3.61 -28.00
N ILE A 632 -60.76 4.25 -28.57
CA ILE A 632 -59.35 3.82 -28.46
C ILE A 632 -58.64 4.36 -27.20
N TRP A 633 -59.24 5.32 -26.49
CA TRP A 633 -58.58 6.02 -25.39
C TRP A 633 -58.19 5.10 -24.23
N ARG A 634 -58.99 4.07 -23.93
CA ARG A 634 -58.67 3.06 -22.93
C ARG A 634 -57.34 2.37 -23.24
N THR A 635 -57.12 1.99 -24.51
CA THR A 635 -55.87 1.36 -24.96
C THR A 635 -54.68 2.31 -24.85
N TYR A 636 -54.84 3.58 -25.19
CA TYR A 636 -53.77 4.57 -24.99
C TYR A 636 -53.45 4.79 -23.51
N PHE A 637 -54.46 4.79 -22.64
CA PHE A 637 -54.26 4.94 -21.20
C PHE A 637 -53.46 3.77 -20.62
N ILE A 638 -53.87 2.53 -20.91
CA ILE A 638 -53.13 1.33 -20.50
C ILE A 638 -51.70 1.34 -21.07
N ALA A 639 -51.51 1.75 -22.33
CA ALA A 639 -50.19 1.84 -22.92
C ALA A 639 -49.30 2.90 -22.26
N ASN A 640 -49.88 4.03 -21.81
CA ASN A 640 -49.16 5.05 -21.05
C ASN A 640 -48.70 4.51 -19.70
N GLU A 641 -49.61 3.93 -18.92
CA GLU A 641 -49.30 3.34 -17.61
C GLU A 641 -48.25 2.23 -17.72
N TRP A 642 -48.31 1.41 -18.78
CA TRP A 642 -47.29 0.41 -19.06
C TRP A 642 -45.90 1.04 -19.26
N ASN A 643 -45.80 2.17 -19.97
CA ASN A 643 -44.52 2.87 -20.16
C ASN A 643 -43.99 3.46 -18.85
N GLU A 644 -44.86 3.95 -17.97
CA GLU A 644 -44.45 4.47 -16.66
C GLU A 644 -43.84 3.36 -15.79
N ILE A 645 -44.48 2.18 -15.77
CA ILE A 645 -44.04 1.01 -14.98
C ILE A 645 -42.67 0.48 -15.40
N GLN A 646 -42.29 0.61 -16.68
CA GLN A 646 -40.96 0.17 -17.17
C GLN A 646 -39.79 0.83 -16.45
N THR A 647 -40.00 2.00 -15.85
CA THR A 647 -38.96 2.77 -15.13
C THR A 647 -39.03 2.64 -13.62
N VAL A 648 -40.03 1.93 -13.08
CA VAL A 648 -40.20 1.73 -11.64
C VAL A 648 -39.06 0.85 -11.10
N ARG A 649 -38.43 1.32 -10.02
CA ARG A 649 -37.32 0.64 -9.36
C ARG A 649 -37.61 0.50 -7.87
N LYS A 650 -37.17 -0.61 -7.29
CA LYS A 650 -37.16 -0.80 -5.83
C LYS A 650 -36.12 0.03 -5.09
N ILE A 651 -35.21 0.69 -5.82
CA ILE A 651 -34.12 1.49 -5.28
C ILE A 651 -34.17 2.86 -5.94
N ASN A 652 -34.11 3.91 -5.13
CA ASN A 652 -33.98 5.28 -5.61
C ASN A 652 -32.50 5.60 -5.87
N PRO A 653 -32.08 5.81 -7.14
CA PRO A 653 -30.67 6.04 -7.47
C PRO A 653 -30.09 7.32 -6.85
N LEU A 654 -30.90 8.38 -6.75
CA LEU A 654 -30.48 9.65 -6.18
C LEU A 654 -30.18 9.49 -4.69
N PHE A 655 -31.13 8.89 -3.95
CA PHE A 655 -30.94 8.62 -2.52
C PHE A 655 -29.76 7.67 -2.29
N GLN A 656 -29.59 6.64 -3.12
CA GLN A 656 -28.47 5.71 -3.04
C GLN A 656 -27.12 6.44 -3.13
N VAL A 657 -26.93 7.31 -4.13
CA VAL A 657 -25.67 8.05 -4.31
C VAL A 657 -25.44 9.03 -3.17
N LEU A 658 -26.46 9.80 -2.78
CA LEU A 658 -26.36 10.77 -1.69
C LEU A 658 -26.05 10.11 -0.34
N ALA A 659 -26.71 8.98 -0.02
CA ALA A 659 -26.47 8.25 1.20
C ALA A 659 -25.05 7.65 1.24
N VAL A 660 -24.59 7.06 0.14
CA VAL A 660 -23.21 6.54 0.06
C VAL A 660 -22.19 7.67 0.25
N LEU A 661 -22.36 8.82 -0.43
CA LEU A 661 -21.45 9.96 -0.30
C LEU A 661 -21.48 10.55 1.12
N PHE A 662 -22.66 10.60 1.76
CA PHE A 662 -22.79 11.04 3.14
C PHE A 662 -21.96 10.15 4.08
N PHE A 663 -22.08 8.82 4.00
CA PHE A 663 -21.29 7.94 4.87
C PHE A 663 -19.80 7.97 4.55
N LEU A 664 -19.42 8.03 3.27
CA LEU A 664 -18.01 8.07 2.87
C LEU A 664 -17.31 9.36 3.31
N GLU A 665 -17.86 10.52 2.96
CA GLU A 665 -17.17 11.81 3.12
C GLU A 665 -17.63 12.60 4.34
N VAL A 666 -18.92 12.60 4.69
CA VAL A 666 -19.43 13.39 5.83
C VAL A 666 -19.20 12.65 7.15
N VAL A 667 -19.52 11.36 7.19
CA VAL A 667 -19.25 10.52 8.38
C VAL A 667 -17.77 10.10 8.44
N GLY A 668 -17.08 10.10 7.30
CA GLY A 668 -15.63 9.82 7.21
C GLY A 668 -15.27 8.35 7.07
N PHE A 669 -16.17 7.49 6.55
CA PHE A 669 -15.86 6.07 6.30
C PHE A 669 -14.75 5.91 5.26
N SER A 670 -14.50 6.92 4.43
CA SER A 670 -13.34 6.94 3.54
C SER A 670 -12.04 6.71 4.32
N ASN A 671 -11.88 7.26 5.52
CA ASN A 671 -10.67 7.07 6.35
C ASN A 671 -10.36 5.61 6.72
N LEU A 672 -11.33 4.68 6.61
CA LEU A 672 -11.11 3.24 6.77
C LEU A 672 -10.34 2.60 5.61
N ALA A 673 -10.20 3.30 4.48
CA ALA A 673 -9.43 2.81 3.32
C ALA A 673 -7.95 3.25 3.33
N LEU A 674 -7.52 3.98 4.36
CA LEU A 674 -6.11 4.33 4.58
C LEU A 674 -5.29 3.11 5.01
N MET A 675 -4.06 2.99 4.51
CA MET A 675 -3.10 1.93 4.85
C MET A 675 -2.46 2.12 6.24
N ASP A 676 -3.27 2.26 7.26
CA ASP A 676 -2.81 2.40 8.65
C ASP A 676 -3.60 1.51 9.62
N SER A 677 -3.06 1.33 10.82
CA SER A 677 -3.67 0.50 11.85
C SER A 677 -4.90 1.12 12.52
N SER A 678 -5.14 2.42 12.30
CA SER A 678 -6.26 3.14 12.92
C SER A 678 -7.60 2.83 12.25
N SER A 679 -8.60 2.55 13.09
CA SER A 679 -10.01 2.42 12.70
C SER A 679 -10.81 3.72 12.91
N SER A 680 -10.15 4.85 13.19
CA SER A 680 -10.83 6.12 13.44
C SER A 680 -11.46 6.69 12.17
N LEU A 681 -12.73 7.07 12.26
CA LEU A 681 -13.48 7.75 11.21
C LEU A 681 -13.11 9.23 11.07
N SER A 682 -12.57 9.84 12.13
CA SER A 682 -12.13 11.23 12.14
C SER A 682 -10.60 11.32 12.23
N ARG A 683 -10.02 12.31 11.55
CA ARG A 683 -8.58 12.58 11.53
C ARG A 683 -8.32 14.01 11.92
N SER A 684 -7.35 14.20 12.81
CA SER A 684 -6.84 15.53 13.16
C SER A 684 -5.94 16.06 12.03
N SER A 685 -5.93 17.38 11.82
CA SER A 685 -5.08 18.05 10.82
C SER A 685 -3.57 17.82 11.03
N GLU A 686 -3.17 17.55 12.27
CA GLU A 686 -1.77 17.27 12.64
C GLU A 686 -1.36 15.80 12.44
N SER A 687 -2.31 14.92 12.14
CA SER A 687 -2.02 13.49 11.94
C SER A 687 -1.48 13.23 10.54
N TYR A 688 -0.63 12.21 10.42
CA TYR A 688 -0.19 11.71 9.13
C TYR A 688 -1.34 10.98 8.42
N ILE A 689 -1.48 11.22 7.12
CA ILE A 689 -2.46 10.55 6.26
C ILE A 689 -1.69 9.54 5.40
N ALA A 690 -1.87 8.26 5.71
CA ALA A 690 -1.30 7.16 4.95
C ALA A 690 -1.87 7.13 3.51
N PRO A 691 -1.17 6.52 2.54
CA PRO A 691 -1.73 6.30 1.21
C PRO A 691 -2.97 5.41 1.26
N TRP A 692 -3.82 5.54 0.24
CA TRP A 692 -5.05 4.77 0.09
C TRP A 692 -4.75 3.39 -0.50
N SER A 693 -5.33 2.34 0.10
CA SER A 693 -5.34 1.00 -0.51
C SER A 693 -6.49 0.87 -1.49
N ARG A 694 -6.22 0.28 -2.67
CA ARG A 694 -7.26 0.04 -3.68
C ARG A 694 -8.24 -1.01 -3.19
N ILE A 695 -7.76 -2.05 -2.49
CA ILE A 695 -8.60 -3.13 -1.98
C ILE A 695 -9.55 -2.64 -0.87
N LEU A 696 -9.03 -1.86 0.08
CA LEU A 696 -9.84 -1.31 1.16
C LEU A 696 -10.84 -0.28 0.65
N ARG A 697 -10.41 0.58 -0.28
CA ARG A 697 -11.29 1.59 -0.88
C ARG A 697 -12.45 0.94 -1.62
N PHE A 698 -12.19 -0.12 -2.38
CA PHE A 698 -13.25 -0.91 -3.02
C PHE A 698 -14.12 -1.60 -1.97
N GLY A 699 -13.53 -2.24 -0.95
CA GLY A 699 -14.25 -2.95 0.11
C GLY A 699 -15.24 -2.07 0.88
N VAL A 700 -14.79 -0.89 1.35
CA VAL A 700 -15.66 0.07 2.06
C VAL A 700 -16.78 0.56 1.15
N SER A 701 -16.44 0.94 -0.08
CA SER A 701 -17.41 1.47 -1.04
C SER A 701 -18.46 0.42 -1.40
N ALA A 702 -18.04 -0.79 -1.75
CA ALA A 702 -18.93 -1.88 -2.12
C ALA A 702 -19.83 -2.31 -0.95
N ALA A 703 -19.28 -2.41 0.26
CA ALA A 703 -20.05 -2.74 1.46
C ALA A 703 -21.16 -1.71 1.72
N LEU A 704 -20.86 -0.41 1.64
CA LEU A 704 -21.85 0.65 1.81
C LEU A 704 -22.90 0.63 0.70
N TRP A 705 -22.48 0.49 -0.57
CA TRP A 705 -23.41 0.39 -1.70
C TRP A 705 -24.40 -0.76 -1.51
N LEU A 706 -23.91 -1.96 -1.17
CA LEU A 706 -24.74 -3.13 -0.96
C LEU A 706 -25.64 -3.02 0.27
N ALA A 707 -25.12 -2.51 1.40
CA ALA A 707 -25.89 -2.36 2.63
C ALA A 707 -27.05 -1.37 2.45
N ILE A 708 -26.80 -0.21 1.84
CA ILE A 708 -27.85 0.79 1.59
C ILE A 708 -28.86 0.28 0.56
N ALA A 709 -28.40 -0.40 -0.50
CA ALA A 709 -29.29 -1.00 -1.48
C ALA A 709 -30.20 -2.09 -0.86
N PHE A 710 -29.64 -2.90 0.04
CA PHE A 710 -30.40 -3.92 0.78
C PHE A 710 -31.44 -3.28 1.68
N LEU A 711 -31.06 -2.25 2.47
CA LEU A 711 -31.99 -1.52 3.32
C LEU A 711 -33.12 -0.85 2.54
N GLN A 712 -32.82 -0.23 1.39
CA GLN A 712 -33.84 0.30 0.49
C GLN A 712 -34.79 -0.79 0.00
N THR A 713 -34.25 -1.91 -0.45
CA THR A 713 -35.07 -3.03 -0.95
C THR A 713 -36.00 -3.57 0.14
N VAL A 714 -35.52 -3.72 1.37
CA VAL A 714 -36.34 -4.12 2.53
C VAL A 714 -37.41 -3.08 2.83
N PHE A 715 -37.06 -1.78 2.83
CA PHE A 715 -38.02 -0.71 3.05
C PHE A 715 -39.14 -0.70 2.01
N PHE A 716 -38.78 -0.73 0.72
CA PHE A 716 -39.76 -0.69 -0.36
C PHE A 716 -40.64 -1.93 -0.38
N SER A 717 -40.08 -3.14 -0.20
CA SER A 717 -40.90 -4.35 -0.27
C SER A 717 -41.68 -4.69 1.00
N VAL A 718 -41.18 -4.37 2.19
CA VAL A 718 -41.89 -4.69 3.45
C VAL A 718 -42.88 -3.59 3.82
N PHE A 719 -42.53 -2.33 3.58
CA PHE A 719 -43.32 -1.19 4.04
C PHE A 719 -44.04 -0.47 2.89
N TYR A 720 -43.32 -0.02 1.87
CA TYR A 720 -43.93 0.82 0.83
C TYR A 720 -44.96 0.07 -0.01
N GLU A 721 -44.60 -1.09 -0.57
CA GLU A 721 -45.50 -1.93 -1.39
C GLU A 721 -46.73 -2.39 -0.59
N ARG A 722 -46.58 -2.66 0.70
CA ARG A 722 -47.65 -3.21 1.54
C ARG A 722 -48.61 -2.17 2.11
N PHE A 723 -48.13 -0.97 2.44
CA PHE A 723 -48.92 0.04 3.16
C PHE A 723 -49.18 1.33 2.37
N VAL A 724 -48.43 1.58 1.28
CA VAL A 724 -48.55 2.82 0.51
C VAL A 724 -49.09 2.54 -0.89
N GLU A 725 -48.32 1.81 -1.70
CA GLU A 725 -48.65 1.65 -3.12
C GLU A 725 -47.97 0.43 -3.75
N ASP A 726 -48.76 -0.45 -4.36
CA ASP A 726 -48.29 -1.50 -5.25
C ASP A 726 -48.67 -1.17 -6.71
N LYS A 727 -47.73 -0.54 -7.42
CA LYS A 727 -47.91 -0.12 -8.83
C LYS A 727 -48.21 -1.30 -9.77
N ILE A 728 -47.68 -2.49 -9.49
CA ILE A 728 -47.86 -3.65 -10.38
C ILE A 728 -49.27 -4.20 -10.22
N SER A 729 -49.74 -4.38 -8.98
CA SER A 729 -51.11 -4.84 -8.73
C SER A 729 -52.15 -3.82 -9.21
N GLN A 730 -51.92 -2.52 -9.00
CA GLN A 730 -52.79 -1.45 -9.51
C GLN A 730 -52.92 -1.47 -11.04
N PHE A 731 -51.85 -1.80 -11.77
CA PHE A 731 -51.90 -1.92 -13.22
C PHE A 731 -52.78 -3.08 -13.68
N VAL A 732 -52.70 -4.22 -12.99
CA VAL A 732 -53.56 -5.39 -13.27
C VAL A 732 -55.04 -5.04 -13.02
N ASP A 733 -55.33 -4.35 -11.91
CA ASP A 733 -56.67 -3.85 -11.61
C ASP A 733 -57.17 -2.89 -12.68
N LEU A 734 -56.32 -1.95 -13.10
CA LEU A 734 -56.65 -0.98 -14.15
C LEU A 734 -56.95 -1.65 -15.49
N CYS A 735 -56.20 -2.70 -15.85
CA CYS A 735 -56.47 -3.50 -17.05
C CYS A 735 -57.89 -4.09 -17.01
N CYS A 736 -58.31 -4.64 -15.85
CA CYS A 736 -59.64 -5.20 -15.67
C CYS A 736 -60.75 -4.13 -15.74
N MET A 737 -60.56 -2.99 -15.05
CA MET A 737 -61.52 -1.88 -15.09
C MET A 737 -61.64 -1.26 -16.48
N SER A 738 -60.56 -1.27 -17.27
CA SER A 738 -60.54 -0.73 -18.64
C SER A 738 -61.03 -1.74 -19.69
N ASN A 739 -61.35 -2.98 -19.29
CA ASN A 739 -61.74 -4.07 -20.18
C ASN A 739 -60.68 -4.39 -21.27
N ILE A 740 -59.39 -4.34 -20.89
CA ILE A 740 -58.25 -4.57 -21.78
C ILE A 740 -57.33 -5.64 -21.18
N SER A 741 -57.08 -6.71 -21.92
CA SER A 741 -56.02 -7.67 -21.56
C SER A 741 -54.70 -7.31 -22.22
N VAL A 742 -53.58 -7.62 -21.56
CA VAL A 742 -52.24 -7.40 -22.11
C VAL A 742 -51.63 -8.75 -22.49
N PHE A 743 -51.29 -8.91 -23.76
CA PHE A 743 -50.61 -10.11 -24.28
C PHE A 743 -49.19 -9.72 -24.69
N LEU A 744 -48.20 -10.27 -23.98
CA LEU A 744 -46.79 -9.95 -24.15
C LEU A 744 -46.03 -11.19 -24.59
N LEU A 745 -45.18 -11.08 -25.60
CA LEU A 745 -44.21 -12.10 -25.97
C LEU A 745 -42.81 -11.55 -25.78
N SER A 746 -42.16 -11.99 -24.70
CA SER A 746 -40.76 -11.64 -24.42
C SER A 746 -39.79 -12.43 -25.31
N HIS A 747 -40.22 -13.59 -25.78
CA HIS A 747 -39.54 -14.44 -26.76
C HIS A 747 -40.58 -14.97 -27.76
N SER A 748 -40.11 -15.58 -28.86
CA SER A 748 -41.00 -16.04 -29.95
C SER A 748 -42.17 -16.90 -29.46
N CYS A 749 -41.95 -17.85 -28.56
CA CYS A 749 -42.99 -18.76 -28.06
C CYS A 749 -43.25 -18.64 -26.55
N PHE A 750 -42.80 -17.54 -25.92
CA PHE A 750 -42.96 -17.35 -24.47
C PHE A 750 -43.16 -15.88 -24.12
N GLY A 751 -43.99 -15.63 -23.11
CA GLY A 751 -44.11 -14.32 -22.51
C GLY A 751 -45.10 -14.31 -21.37
N TYR A 752 -45.92 -13.26 -21.31
CA TYR A 752 -46.80 -12.99 -20.18
C TYR A 752 -48.19 -12.57 -20.67
N TYR A 753 -49.22 -12.98 -19.95
CA TYR A 753 -50.60 -12.58 -20.21
C TYR A 753 -51.21 -12.00 -18.94
N ILE A 754 -51.77 -10.81 -19.06
CA ILE A 754 -52.55 -10.16 -18.01
C ILE A 754 -54.00 -10.17 -18.47
N HIS A 755 -54.84 -10.86 -17.70
CA HIS A 755 -56.27 -10.93 -17.93
C HIS A 755 -56.96 -9.70 -17.36
N GLY A 756 -57.41 -8.82 -18.26
CA GLY A 756 -58.13 -7.60 -17.92
C GLY A 756 -59.51 -7.54 -18.58
N ARG A 757 -60.16 -8.68 -18.82
CA ARG A 757 -61.57 -8.67 -19.24
C ARG A 757 -62.42 -8.24 -18.05
N SER A 758 -63.23 -7.20 -18.22
CA SER A 758 -64.12 -6.71 -17.15
C SER A 758 -65.19 -7.75 -16.86
N VAL A 759 -65.48 -7.96 -15.57
CA VAL A 759 -66.56 -8.86 -15.10
C VAL A 759 -67.94 -8.36 -15.55
N HIS A 760 -68.06 -7.07 -15.84
CA HIS A 760 -69.28 -6.45 -16.36
C HIS A 760 -69.39 -6.56 -17.90
N GLY A 761 -68.31 -6.91 -18.59
CA GLY A 761 -68.27 -7.09 -20.05
C GLY A 761 -68.14 -5.80 -20.86
N HIS A 762 -68.12 -4.64 -20.21
CA HIS A 762 -67.93 -3.32 -20.81
C HIS A 762 -67.27 -2.36 -19.83
N ALA A 763 -66.54 -1.36 -20.35
CA ALA A 763 -65.86 -0.32 -19.56
C ALA A 763 -66.29 1.11 -19.91
N ASP A 764 -66.72 1.37 -21.16
CA ASP A 764 -67.15 2.70 -21.59
C ASP A 764 -68.54 3.03 -21.00
N THR A 765 -68.55 3.52 -19.76
CA THR A 765 -69.74 3.82 -18.94
C THR A 765 -69.71 5.23 -18.38
N ASN A 766 -70.87 5.73 -17.91
CA ASN A 766 -70.92 6.98 -17.17
C ASN A 766 -70.53 6.78 -15.69
N MET A 767 -70.34 7.87 -14.94
CA MET A 767 -69.89 7.83 -13.54
C MET A 767 -70.85 7.04 -12.63
N GLU A 768 -72.16 7.11 -12.87
CA GLU A 768 -73.17 6.42 -12.06
C GLU A 768 -73.11 4.90 -12.25
N GLU A 769 -73.04 4.45 -13.49
CA GLU A 769 -72.92 3.04 -13.84
C GLU A 769 -71.60 2.44 -13.36
N MET A 770 -70.50 3.19 -13.48
CA MET A 770 -69.19 2.78 -12.95
C MET A 770 -69.22 2.60 -11.42
N ASN A 771 -69.85 3.52 -10.68
CA ASN A 771 -69.98 3.40 -9.23
C ASN A 771 -70.87 2.22 -8.82
N MET A 772 -71.94 1.97 -9.57
CA MET A 772 -72.80 0.80 -9.35
C MET A 772 -72.05 -0.51 -9.60
N ASN A 773 -71.21 -0.58 -10.64
CA ASN A 773 -70.37 -1.73 -10.96
C ASN A 773 -69.37 -2.01 -9.82
N LEU A 774 -68.64 -1.00 -9.38
CA LEU A 774 -67.71 -1.10 -8.24
C LEU A 774 -68.42 -1.56 -6.95
N LYS A 775 -69.63 -1.05 -6.68
CA LYS A 775 -70.41 -1.49 -5.52
C LYS A 775 -70.81 -2.97 -5.61
N ARG A 776 -71.20 -3.45 -6.80
CA ARG A 776 -71.52 -4.86 -7.02
C ARG A 776 -70.31 -5.77 -6.86
N GLU A 777 -69.13 -5.32 -7.28
CA GLU A 777 -67.88 -6.04 -7.03
C GLU A 777 -67.57 -6.10 -5.52
N ALA A 778 -67.69 -4.97 -4.79
CA ALA A 778 -67.47 -4.92 -3.35
C ALA A 778 -68.44 -5.80 -2.55
N GLU A 779 -69.68 -5.94 -3.00
CA GLU A 779 -70.71 -6.79 -2.40
C GLU A 779 -70.63 -8.25 -2.87
N ASN A 780 -69.63 -8.64 -3.68
CA ASN A 780 -69.48 -9.97 -4.29
C ASN A 780 -70.71 -10.43 -5.10
N LEU A 781 -71.43 -9.49 -5.73
CA LEU A 781 -72.60 -9.75 -6.57
C LEU A 781 -72.24 -10.04 -8.03
N CYS A 782 -70.95 -10.20 -8.34
CA CYS A 782 -70.41 -10.46 -9.67
C CYS A 782 -69.38 -11.61 -9.61
N SER A 783 -69.05 -12.18 -10.77
CA SER A 783 -67.96 -13.17 -10.86
C SER A 783 -66.63 -12.55 -10.48
N GLN A 784 -65.70 -13.36 -9.99
CA GLN A 784 -64.32 -12.93 -9.72
C GLN A 784 -63.58 -12.52 -11.02
N ARG A 785 -62.53 -11.73 -10.88
CA ARG A 785 -61.79 -11.08 -11.99
C ARG A 785 -60.82 -12.00 -12.75
N GLY A 786 -60.62 -13.24 -12.31
CA GLY A 786 -59.64 -14.15 -12.91
C GLY A 786 -60.07 -14.74 -14.25
N LEU A 787 -59.10 -15.34 -14.95
CA LEU A 787 -59.32 -15.97 -16.26
C LEU A 787 -60.23 -17.21 -16.18
N LEU A 788 -60.13 -17.97 -15.08
CA LEU A 788 -60.99 -19.11 -14.82
C LEU A 788 -62.24 -18.67 -14.04
N PRO A 789 -63.40 -19.32 -14.25
CA PRO A 789 -64.59 -19.02 -13.46
C PRO A 789 -64.32 -19.20 -11.97
N ASN A 790 -64.69 -18.21 -11.15
CA ASN A 790 -64.50 -18.20 -9.70
C ASN A 790 -63.04 -18.31 -9.23
N THR A 791 -62.11 -17.69 -9.97
CA THR A 791 -60.74 -17.47 -9.48
C THR A 791 -60.38 -15.99 -9.56
N ASP A 792 -59.37 -15.57 -8.78
CA ASP A 792 -58.82 -14.21 -8.79
C ASP A 792 -57.50 -14.11 -9.60
N GLY A 793 -57.04 -15.22 -10.20
CA GLY A 793 -55.78 -15.27 -10.94
C GLY A 793 -55.86 -14.50 -12.27
N GLN A 794 -55.17 -13.37 -12.35
CA GLN A 794 -55.17 -12.50 -13.54
C GLN A 794 -53.85 -12.49 -14.30
N THR A 795 -52.73 -12.83 -13.68
CA THR A 795 -51.40 -12.79 -14.31
C THR A 795 -50.88 -14.18 -14.61
N PHE A 796 -50.49 -14.44 -15.84
CA PHE A 796 -50.01 -15.75 -16.29
C PHE A 796 -48.70 -15.62 -17.05
N GLN A 797 -47.79 -16.57 -16.87
CA GLN A 797 -46.66 -16.75 -17.80
C GLN A 797 -47.10 -17.71 -18.90
N ILE A 798 -46.97 -17.34 -20.16
CA ILE A 798 -47.50 -18.13 -21.27
C ILE A 798 -46.37 -18.76 -22.07
N SER A 799 -46.55 -20.02 -22.43
CA SER A 799 -45.74 -20.72 -23.43
C SER A 799 -46.67 -21.18 -24.54
N ILE A 800 -46.53 -20.56 -25.71
CA ILE A 800 -47.45 -20.76 -26.83
C ILE A 800 -46.94 -21.86 -27.77
N SER A 801 -47.88 -22.60 -28.37
CA SER A 801 -47.54 -23.60 -29.37
C SER A 801 -47.00 -22.95 -30.65
N ARG A 802 -46.13 -23.68 -31.38
CA ARG A 802 -45.56 -23.19 -32.64
C ARG A 802 -46.62 -22.87 -33.69
N LYS A 803 -47.73 -23.61 -33.70
CA LYS A 803 -48.88 -23.35 -34.58
C LYS A 803 -49.50 -21.99 -34.29
N MET A 804 -49.75 -21.68 -33.01
CA MET A 804 -50.27 -20.39 -32.58
C MET A 804 -49.33 -19.24 -32.95
N ARG A 805 -48.02 -19.41 -32.73
CA ARG A 805 -47.02 -18.39 -33.10
C ARG A 805 -46.96 -18.13 -34.60
N LEU A 806 -47.00 -19.16 -35.45
CA LEU A 806 -47.01 -18.99 -36.91
C LEU A 806 -48.23 -18.20 -37.40
N HIS A 807 -49.40 -18.41 -36.77
CA HIS A 807 -50.60 -17.62 -37.08
C HIS A 807 -50.46 -16.17 -36.61
N TYR A 808 -49.92 -15.95 -35.41
CA TYR A 808 -49.60 -14.61 -34.91
C TYR A 808 -48.63 -13.87 -35.85
N ASP A 809 -47.52 -14.51 -36.23
CA ASP A 809 -46.51 -13.95 -37.13
C ASP A 809 -47.08 -13.59 -38.50
N ARG A 810 -47.95 -14.43 -39.07
CA ARG A 810 -48.60 -14.13 -40.36
C ARG A 810 -49.43 -12.83 -40.31
N ILE A 811 -50.14 -12.61 -39.21
CA ILE A 811 -50.93 -11.37 -39.00
C ILE A 811 -49.96 -10.21 -38.73
N HIS A 812 -48.92 -10.42 -37.92
CA HIS A 812 -47.95 -9.40 -37.55
C HIS A 812 -47.05 -8.94 -38.72
N GLU A 813 -46.59 -9.84 -39.58
CA GLU A 813 -45.81 -9.52 -40.78
C GLU A 813 -46.58 -8.60 -41.73
N SER A 814 -47.91 -8.76 -41.81
CA SER A 814 -48.76 -7.85 -42.59
C SER A 814 -48.73 -6.40 -42.07
N LEU A 815 -48.39 -6.20 -40.80
CA LEU A 815 -48.13 -4.88 -40.19
C LEU A 815 -46.70 -4.38 -40.44
N MET A 816 -45.69 -5.28 -40.47
CA MET A 816 -44.27 -4.91 -40.50
C MET A 816 -43.62 -4.81 -41.90
N ARG A 817 -44.22 -5.41 -42.95
CA ARG A 817 -43.65 -5.51 -44.32
C ARG A 817 -43.34 -4.17 -45.04
N LYS A 818 -43.53 -3.01 -44.41
CA LYS A 818 -43.26 -1.68 -44.99
C LYS A 818 -42.21 -0.82 -44.25
N ARG A 819 -41.43 -1.35 -43.31
CA ARG A 819 -40.22 -0.66 -42.76
C ARG A 819 -38.91 -0.95 -43.52
N GLY A 820 -38.97 -1.58 -44.70
CA GLY A 820 -37.82 -1.78 -45.61
C GLY A 820 -37.61 -0.60 -46.58
N PRO A 821 -36.44 -0.49 -47.24
CA PRO A 821 -36.11 0.64 -48.11
C PRO A 821 -37.12 0.79 -49.26
N ALA A 822 -37.66 2.01 -49.38
CA ALA A 822 -38.89 2.37 -50.09
C ALA A 822 -38.87 2.27 -51.64
N ARG A 823 -37.98 1.48 -52.26
CA ARG A 823 -37.80 1.48 -53.73
C ARG A 823 -38.63 0.45 -54.52
N LEU A 824 -39.47 -0.38 -53.90
CA LEU A 824 -40.16 -1.47 -54.60
C LEU A 824 -41.64 -1.71 -54.18
N LEU A 825 -42.38 -0.68 -53.73
CA LEU A 825 -43.78 -0.86 -53.37
C LEU A 825 -44.69 0.17 -54.04
N ASP A 826 -45.59 -0.36 -54.89
CA ASP A 826 -46.65 0.39 -55.57
C ASP A 826 -47.52 1.17 -54.59
N SER A 827 -47.73 2.43 -54.97
CA SER A 827 -48.62 3.40 -54.34
C SER A 827 -50.08 3.10 -54.73
N SER A 828 -50.77 2.23 -54.01
CA SER A 828 -52.25 2.26 -53.99
C SER A 828 -52.83 1.58 -52.73
N ALA A 829 -53.82 2.26 -52.13
CA ALA A 829 -54.62 1.94 -50.93
C ALA A 829 -54.00 2.27 -49.54
N ASN A 830 -54.59 3.30 -48.91
CA ASN A 830 -54.45 3.81 -47.54
C ASN A 830 -53.69 2.92 -46.54
N THR A 831 -52.43 3.26 -46.29
CA THR A 831 -51.57 2.59 -45.30
C THR A 831 -52.19 2.52 -43.89
N PHE A 832 -52.97 3.55 -43.53
CA PHE A 832 -53.72 3.62 -42.27
C PHE A 832 -54.90 2.63 -42.17
N GLU A 833 -55.59 2.37 -43.29
CA GLU A 833 -56.68 1.39 -43.28
C GLU A 833 -56.15 -0.04 -43.17
N GLN A 834 -55.00 -0.33 -43.77
CA GLN A 834 -54.36 -1.64 -43.69
C GLN A 834 -53.87 -1.94 -42.27
N SER A 835 -53.24 -0.98 -41.58
CA SER A 835 -52.82 -1.16 -40.18
C SER A 835 -54.01 -1.35 -39.23
N THR A 836 -55.08 -0.58 -39.42
CA THR A 836 -56.32 -0.69 -38.62
C THR A 836 -57.02 -2.04 -38.84
N ARG A 837 -57.06 -2.53 -40.10
CA ARG A 837 -57.60 -3.86 -40.41
C ARG A 837 -56.76 -4.98 -39.79
N ALA A 838 -55.44 -4.87 -39.82
CA ALA A 838 -54.55 -5.85 -39.22
C ALA A 838 -54.66 -5.87 -37.69
N TYR A 839 -54.76 -4.70 -37.02
CA TYR A 839 -55.04 -4.61 -35.59
C TYR A 839 -56.36 -5.31 -35.22
N ASN A 840 -57.45 -5.01 -35.93
CA ASN A 840 -58.75 -5.63 -35.69
C ASN A 840 -58.74 -7.14 -35.94
N THR A 841 -57.93 -7.60 -36.91
CA THR A 841 -57.75 -9.03 -37.21
C THR A 841 -56.99 -9.72 -36.07
N MET A 842 -55.92 -9.09 -35.56
CA MET A 842 -55.16 -9.58 -34.42
C MET A 842 -56.01 -9.62 -33.15
N ASN A 843 -56.76 -8.56 -32.87
CA ASN A 843 -57.64 -8.49 -31.70
C ASN A 843 -58.67 -9.63 -31.72
N LYS A 844 -59.37 -9.82 -32.85
CA LYS A 844 -60.33 -10.92 -33.02
C LYS A 844 -59.69 -12.29 -32.83
N PHE A 845 -58.51 -12.51 -33.39
CA PHE A 845 -57.78 -13.77 -33.29
C PHE A 845 -57.35 -14.08 -31.85
N LEU A 846 -56.80 -13.10 -31.14
CA LEU A 846 -56.38 -13.30 -29.75
C LEU A 846 -57.59 -13.45 -28.82
N SER A 847 -58.66 -12.68 -29.03
CA SER A 847 -59.91 -12.88 -28.28
C SER A 847 -60.49 -14.28 -28.50
N SER A 848 -60.54 -14.77 -29.75
CA SER A 848 -61.05 -16.12 -30.06
C SER A 848 -60.14 -17.24 -29.52
N PHE A 849 -58.83 -17.00 -29.46
CA PHE A 849 -57.88 -17.91 -28.83
C PHE A 849 -58.11 -18.02 -27.32
N ILE A 850 -58.29 -16.90 -26.62
CA ILE A 850 -58.56 -16.90 -25.17
C ILE A 850 -59.93 -17.51 -24.85
N ASP A 851 -60.94 -17.31 -25.70
CA ASP A 851 -62.28 -17.91 -25.57
C ASP A 851 -62.35 -19.42 -26.00
N HIS A 852 -61.20 -20.09 -26.18
CA HIS A 852 -61.11 -21.52 -26.57
C HIS A 852 -61.82 -21.88 -27.90
N VAL A 853 -61.98 -20.93 -28.82
CA VAL A 853 -62.69 -21.15 -30.11
C VAL A 853 -61.89 -22.06 -31.05
N HIS A 854 -60.56 -22.00 -30.99
CA HIS A 854 -59.66 -22.77 -31.86
C HIS A 854 -59.16 -24.05 -31.17
N LYS A 855 -59.89 -25.16 -31.29
CA LYS A 855 -59.54 -26.46 -30.66
C LYS A 855 -58.13 -26.98 -31.00
N GLU A 856 -57.61 -26.66 -32.19
CA GLU A 856 -56.28 -27.09 -32.65
C GLU A 856 -55.12 -26.24 -32.11
N MET A 857 -55.43 -25.06 -31.55
CA MET A 857 -54.47 -24.11 -30.96
C MET A 857 -54.90 -23.78 -29.52
N ASP A 858 -55.49 -24.74 -28.83
CA ASP A 858 -56.05 -24.56 -27.50
C ASP A 858 -54.96 -24.37 -26.43
N TYR A 859 -55.33 -23.90 -25.23
CA TYR A 859 -54.43 -23.75 -24.10
C TYR A 859 -54.92 -24.45 -22.83
N ILE A 860 -53.98 -24.76 -21.93
CA ILE A 860 -54.25 -25.31 -20.60
C ILE A 860 -53.62 -24.42 -19.53
N ILE A 861 -54.23 -24.38 -18.35
CA ILE A 861 -53.70 -23.65 -17.19
C ILE A 861 -53.06 -24.65 -16.22
N LYS A 862 -51.86 -24.35 -15.72
CA LYS A 862 -51.09 -25.22 -14.82
C LYS A 862 -50.22 -24.41 -13.87
N ASP A 863 -50.06 -24.84 -12.63
CA ASP A 863 -49.07 -24.24 -11.73
C ASP A 863 -47.65 -24.70 -12.07
N LYS A 864 -46.66 -23.79 -11.96
CA LYS A 864 -45.25 -24.17 -12.09
C LYS A 864 -44.79 -25.04 -10.92
N LEU A 865 -43.99 -26.05 -11.23
CA LEU A 865 -43.28 -26.82 -10.21
C LEU A 865 -42.28 -25.92 -9.49
N LEU A 866 -41.98 -26.24 -8.23
CA LEU A 866 -41.01 -25.49 -7.42
C LEU A 866 -39.66 -25.35 -8.13
N LEU A 867 -39.18 -26.44 -8.75
CA LEU A 867 -37.90 -26.45 -9.47
C LEU A 867 -37.95 -25.60 -10.75
N GLU A 868 -39.09 -25.53 -11.44
CA GLU A 868 -39.29 -24.63 -12.60
C GLU A 868 -39.30 -23.15 -12.18
N ARG A 869 -39.85 -22.86 -10.99
CA ARG A 869 -39.81 -21.51 -10.39
C ARG A 869 -38.39 -21.10 -10.00
N ILE A 870 -37.61 -22.01 -9.40
CA ILE A 870 -36.23 -21.73 -8.95
C ILE A 870 -35.26 -21.61 -10.13
N LEU A 871 -35.28 -22.57 -11.06
CA LEU A 871 -34.36 -22.58 -12.21
C LEU A 871 -34.76 -21.56 -13.29
N GLY A 872 -36.00 -21.07 -13.24
CA GLY A 872 -36.53 -20.20 -14.28
C GLY A 872 -36.53 -20.89 -15.64
N MET A 873 -36.84 -22.18 -15.68
CA MET A 873 -36.90 -22.99 -16.90
C MET A 873 -38.13 -23.91 -16.82
N GLU A 874 -38.91 -23.94 -17.89
CA GLU A 874 -40.08 -24.80 -18.03
C GLU A 874 -39.66 -26.20 -18.50
N PHE A 875 -40.09 -27.27 -17.81
CA PHE A 875 -39.73 -28.64 -18.17
C PHE A 875 -40.59 -29.20 -19.30
N MET A 876 -41.85 -28.75 -19.39
CA MET A 876 -42.80 -29.15 -20.43
C MET A 876 -42.71 -28.24 -21.65
N GLU A 877 -42.70 -28.84 -22.85
CA GLU A 877 -42.79 -28.12 -24.12
C GLU A 877 -44.24 -28.07 -24.62
N PRO A 878 -44.74 -26.92 -25.11
CA PRO A 878 -46.11 -26.76 -25.62
C PRO A 878 -46.24 -27.34 -27.04
N ILE A 879 -46.18 -28.67 -27.18
CA ILE A 879 -46.20 -29.37 -28.47
C ILE A 879 -47.60 -29.33 -29.09
N GLU A 880 -48.62 -29.72 -28.33
CA GLU A 880 -50.02 -29.83 -28.81
C GLU A 880 -50.88 -28.63 -28.39
N LYS A 881 -50.75 -28.19 -27.13
CA LYS A 881 -51.49 -27.07 -26.55
C LYS A 881 -50.55 -26.03 -25.96
N SER A 882 -50.97 -24.78 -25.97
CA SER A 882 -50.27 -23.71 -25.24
C SER A 882 -50.46 -23.89 -23.74
N ILE A 883 -49.53 -23.40 -22.91
CA ILE A 883 -49.55 -23.55 -21.46
C ILE A 883 -49.53 -22.18 -20.80
N PHE A 884 -50.50 -21.95 -19.91
CA PHE A 884 -50.63 -20.77 -19.08
C PHE A 884 -50.23 -21.14 -17.66
N TYR A 885 -49.11 -20.60 -17.21
CA TYR A 885 -48.56 -20.85 -15.90
C TYR A 885 -49.04 -19.82 -14.89
N ASN A 886 -49.64 -20.29 -13.79
CA ASN A 886 -50.08 -19.48 -12.67
C ASN A 886 -48.98 -19.26 -11.62
#